data_AF-A0A3D6AM25-F1
#
_entry.id   AF-A0A3D6AM25-F1
#
_cell.length_a   1.000
_cell.length_b   1.000
_cell.length_c   1.000
_cell.angle_alpha   90.00
_cell.angle_beta   90.00
_cell.angle_gamma   90.00
#
_symmetry.space_group_name_H-M   'P 1'
#
loop_
_entity.id
_entity.type
_entity.pdbx_description
1 polymer ?
#
loop_
_entity_poly.entity_id
_entity_poly.type
_entity_poly.pdbx_seq_one_letter_code
_entity_poly.pdbx_strand_id
1 'polypeptide(L)'
;MPITFGQVFVQGEVGSGEAITGTLADGTALNMQVDVKAHHTDGSLRHAVISTVLPQLSAGQPQTIKLVKTNPYSAAPPAMAMTDLLNSGFEASVSIHMGGTTYTASAATLLNGGTAAPWLAGPHVNEWIVAAPLKTAGGVAHPHLTARFAIRSYAGLGKAKVDVIIENGWAYEPNPQDFTYDVQVTVGGQPAYSRTALTHYHHARWRKSFWWGTAPQAHLRHSTAYLIASRAVPNYDQSIAISESGLSYFKSIFDAAPTGPMGNGIATAYMPTTGGRPDIGLIPAWGAMTILSMDRRAKDLTLAMGDLAGSWPTHYRDRLTGRPISLADYPYMTLYPATSDSFNPVANRQESMPACVAGCSNPNVADTDHQPAFSYLPYLLTGEHYHLEELQFYAMWSVGSGVPAYREYGKGLVYSSQIRGQAWVLRNLYDAAYILPDSDPMKGQINHILANNLAWFNANYTHNPGANVFGALIHSYAFAYNNETGIAPWQDDFFTSVIGHAAERGFPGTPALLAWKAKFSVGRMTDPGYCWVMGSIYAFNLRTTNASPLYTTYAQAYQASVSPALLAAPCASTAMAGVIQAETGTPMVGGAMIGYPTSATGFPANMQPALAYARDAGIMNADTAWNKFNQRQLKADYSTEPQFAIVPR
;
A
#
# COMPACT_ATOMS: atom_id res chain seq x y z
N MET A 1 -13.43 -24.16 -15.45
CA MET A 1 -12.93 -23.63 -14.16
C MET A 1 -12.89 -22.12 -14.23
N PRO A 2 -13.68 -21.39 -13.42
CA PRO A 2 -13.69 -19.93 -13.46
C PRO A 2 -12.41 -19.34 -12.86
N ILE A 3 -11.90 -18.27 -13.48
CA ILE A 3 -10.82 -17.44 -12.95
C ILE A 3 -11.17 -15.95 -13.10
N THR A 4 -10.74 -15.14 -12.14
CA THR A 4 -10.84 -13.67 -12.19
C THR A 4 -9.57 -13.07 -11.61
N PHE A 5 -9.01 -12.05 -12.24
CA PHE A 5 -7.76 -11.42 -11.81
C PHE A 5 -7.66 -9.96 -12.25
N GLY A 6 -6.88 -9.17 -11.52
CA GLY A 6 -6.50 -7.83 -11.93
C GLY A 6 -5.33 -7.88 -12.91
N GLN A 7 -5.34 -7.03 -13.93
CA GLN A 7 -4.29 -6.92 -14.93
C GLN A 7 -3.99 -5.44 -15.20
N VAL A 8 -2.71 -5.09 -15.15
CA VAL A 8 -2.20 -3.78 -15.58
C VAL A 8 -1.68 -3.87 -17.00
N PHE A 9 -1.60 -2.75 -17.72
CA PHE A 9 -1.13 -2.69 -19.10
C PHE A 9 -0.12 -1.56 -19.29
N VAL A 10 0.86 -1.77 -20.16
CA VAL A 10 1.82 -0.72 -20.55
C VAL A 10 1.06 0.41 -21.26
N GLN A 11 1.45 1.65 -20.95
CA GLN A 11 0.87 2.82 -21.59
C GLN A 11 0.97 2.75 -23.12
N GLY A 12 -0.14 3.01 -23.80
CA GLY A 12 -0.26 2.98 -25.26
C GLY A 12 -0.42 1.58 -25.88
N GLU A 13 -0.28 0.50 -25.11
CA GLU A 13 -0.32 -0.86 -25.68
C GLU A 13 -1.73 -1.27 -26.09
N VAL A 14 -2.71 -1.01 -25.23
CA VAL A 14 -4.15 -1.25 -25.48
C VAL A 14 -4.84 0.11 -25.61
N GLY A 15 -5.00 0.58 -26.84
CA GLY A 15 -5.55 1.91 -27.13
C GLY A 15 -7.02 2.08 -26.74
N SER A 16 -7.50 3.32 -26.76
CA SER A 16 -8.87 3.71 -26.33
C SER A 16 -10.02 3.09 -27.15
N GLY A 17 -9.69 2.48 -28.30
CA GLY A 17 -10.63 1.76 -29.17
C GLY A 17 -10.29 0.28 -29.32
N GLU A 18 -9.44 -0.27 -28.45
CA GLU A 18 -9.06 -1.68 -28.43
C GLU A 18 -9.60 -2.36 -27.16
N ALA A 19 -9.79 -3.67 -27.23
CA ALA A 19 -10.08 -4.51 -26.07
C ALA A 19 -9.10 -5.67 -25.98
N ILE A 20 -9.24 -6.46 -24.92
CA ILE A 20 -8.43 -7.65 -24.68
C ILE A 20 -9.29 -8.91 -24.77
N THR A 21 -8.75 -9.92 -25.44
CA THR A 21 -9.19 -11.31 -25.35
C THR A 21 -7.99 -12.18 -24.98
N GLY A 22 -8.15 -13.50 -24.95
CA GLY A 22 -7.01 -14.36 -24.74
C GLY A 22 -7.05 -15.66 -25.50
N THR A 23 -5.88 -16.29 -25.56
CA THR A 23 -5.68 -17.58 -26.21
C THR A 23 -4.89 -18.49 -25.30
N LEU A 24 -5.25 -19.77 -25.29
CA LEU A 24 -4.46 -20.82 -24.66
C LEU A 24 -3.18 -21.10 -25.46
N ALA A 25 -2.28 -21.88 -24.87
CA ALA A 25 -1.00 -22.24 -25.50
C ALA A 25 -1.16 -22.99 -26.83
N ASP A 26 -2.25 -23.73 -27.01
CA ASP A 26 -2.60 -24.48 -28.23
C ASP A 26 -3.33 -23.62 -29.29
N GLY A 27 -3.52 -22.33 -29.04
CA GLY A 27 -4.21 -21.40 -29.94
C GLY A 27 -5.73 -21.33 -29.73
N THR A 28 -6.29 -22.12 -28.80
CA THR A 28 -7.73 -22.04 -28.47
C THR A 28 -8.08 -20.66 -27.95
N ALA A 29 -9.04 -19.99 -28.60
CA ALA A 29 -9.55 -18.70 -28.15
C ALA A 29 -10.34 -18.85 -26.84
N LEU A 30 -10.16 -17.89 -25.93
CA LEU A 30 -10.90 -17.77 -24.68
C LEU A 30 -11.82 -16.56 -24.77
N ASN A 31 -13.10 -16.78 -24.46
CA ASN A 31 -13.99 -15.66 -24.20
C ASN A 31 -13.58 -15.01 -22.88
N MET A 32 -13.28 -13.72 -22.93
CA MET A 32 -12.88 -12.93 -21.77
C MET A 32 -13.89 -11.80 -21.55
N GLN A 33 -14.23 -11.61 -20.29
CA GLN A 33 -14.88 -10.40 -19.81
C GLN A 33 -13.79 -9.49 -19.26
N VAL A 34 -13.78 -8.24 -19.71
CA VAL A 34 -12.80 -7.22 -19.30
C VAL A 34 -13.55 -6.05 -18.69
N ASP A 35 -13.54 -5.97 -17.36
CA ASP A 35 -14.08 -4.86 -16.60
C ASP A 35 -12.99 -3.80 -16.44
N VAL A 36 -13.00 -2.81 -17.36
CA VAL A 36 -12.05 -1.69 -17.34
C VAL A 36 -12.21 -0.88 -16.05
N LYS A 37 -11.11 -0.66 -15.34
CA LYS A 37 -11.10 0.13 -14.09
C LYS A 37 -10.45 1.48 -14.30
N ALA A 38 -9.24 1.53 -14.88
CA ALA A 38 -8.51 2.78 -15.03
C ALA A 38 -7.84 2.88 -16.40
N HIS A 39 -7.74 4.11 -16.91
CA HIS A 39 -6.98 4.45 -18.12
C HIS A 39 -5.72 5.27 -17.81
N HIS A 40 -4.74 5.18 -18.70
CA HIS A 40 -3.63 6.11 -18.78
C HIS A 40 -4.10 7.47 -19.31
N THR A 41 -3.24 8.49 -19.20
CA THR A 41 -3.56 9.86 -19.64
C THR A 41 -3.79 9.99 -21.14
N ASP A 42 -3.23 9.09 -21.95
CA ASP A 42 -3.46 8.98 -23.39
C ASP A 42 -4.73 8.21 -23.76
N GLY A 43 -5.51 7.78 -22.78
CA GLY A 43 -6.74 7.00 -22.97
C GLY A 43 -6.53 5.51 -23.19
N SER A 44 -5.29 5.01 -23.19
CA SER A 44 -5.03 3.57 -23.23
C SER A 44 -5.42 2.89 -21.91
N LEU A 45 -5.76 1.61 -21.96
CA LEU A 45 -6.12 0.83 -20.76
C LEU A 45 -4.93 0.77 -19.81
N ARG A 46 -5.15 1.06 -18.52
CA ARG A 46 -4.13 0.97 -17.46
C ARG A 46 -4.36 -0.20 -16.53
N HIS A 47 -5.59 -0.42 -16.10
CA HIS A 47 -5.98 -1.54 -15.23
C HIS A 47 -7.38 -2.03 -15.56
N ALA A 48 -7.54 -3.35 -15.58
CA ALA A 48 -8.83 -4.02 -15.71
C ALA A 48 -8.91 -5.25 -14.79
N VAL A 49 -10.13 -5.66 -14.48
CA VAL A 49 -10.41 -6.97 -13.90
C VAL A 49 -10.86 -7.89 -15.03
N ILE A 50 -10.15 -8.99 -15.24
CA ILE A 50 -10.39 -9.94 -16.32
C ILE A 50 -10.97 -11.22 -15.74
N SER A 51 -12.08 -11.67 -16.31
CA SER A 51 -12.73 -12.93 -15.97
C SER A 51 -12.86 -13.85 -17.17
N THR A 52 -12.60 -15.14 -16.98
CA THR A 52 -12.81 -16.17 -18.01
C THR A 52 -13.05 -17.54 -17.39
N VAL A 53 -13.43 -18.51 -18.21
CA VAL A 53 -13.61 -19.91 -17.81
C VAL A 53 -12.60 -20.76 -18.58
N LEU A 54 -11.64 -21.32 -17.86
CA LEU A 54 -10.67 -22.26 -18.43
C LEU A 54 -11.28 -23.66 -18.56
N PRO A 55 -10.75 -24.50 -19.46
CA PRO A 55 -10.91 -25.95 -19.35
C PRO A 55 -10.49 -26.47 -17.96
N GLN A 56 -10.95 -27.66 -17.58
CA GLN A 56 -10.43 -28.28 -16.36
C GLN A 56 -8.93 -28.61 -16.54
N LEU A 57 -8.14 -28.32 -15.52
CA LEU A 57 -6.72 -28.63 -15.44
C LEU A 57 -6.49 -29.73 -14.40
N SER A 58 -5.55 -30.62 -14.68
CA SER A 58 -5.06 -31.57 -13.68
C SER A 58 -4.20 -30.87 -12.63
N ALA A 59 -4.05 -31.48 -11.45
CA ALA A 59 -3.21 -30.94 -10.41
C ALA A 59 -1.76 -30.73 -10.91
N GLY A 60 -1.21 -29.54 -10.71
CA GLY A 60 0.13 -29.17 -11.17
C GLY A 60 0.26 -28.90 -12.68
N GLN A 61 -0.81 -29.06 -13.47
CA GLN A 61 -0.76 -28.78 -14.91
C GLN A 61 -0.66 -27.27 -15.16
N PRO A 62 0.44 -26.77 -15.77
CA PRO A 62 0.54 -25.37 -16.14
C PRO A 62 -0.35 -25.09 -17.36
N GLN A 63 -0.99 -23.92 -17.37
CA GLN A 63 -1.70 -23.40 -18.54
C GLN A 63 -1.30 -21.93 -18.72
N THR A 64 -0.83 -21.60 -19.92
CA THR A 64 -0.55 -20.21 -20.29
C THR A 64 -1.78 -19.59 -20.92
N ILE A 65 -2.09 -18.37 -20.49
CA ILE A 65 -3.08 -17.49 -21.10
C ILE A 65 -2.29 -16.35 -21.73
N LYS A 66 -2.32 -16.23 -23.07
CA LYS A 66 -1.78 -15.06 -23.76
C LYS A 66 -2.90 -14.05 -23.90
N LEU A 67 -2.69 -12.83 -23.42
CA LEU A 67 -3.61 -11.71 -23.66
C LEU A 67 -3.27 -11.11 -25.01
N VAL A 68 -4.30 -10.91 -25.84
CA VAL A 68 -4.15 -10.37 -27.20
C VAL A 68 -5.18 -9.28 -27.43
N LYS A 69 -4.80 -8.29 -28.25
CA LYS A 69 -5.69 -7.18 -28.61
C LYS A 69 -6.77 -7.66 -29.57
N THR A 70 -7.96 -7.10 -29.41
CA THR A 70 -9.11 -7.37 -30.26
C THR A 70 -9.94 -6.11 -30.41
N ASN A 71 -10.92 -6.13 -31.31
CA ASN A 71 -11.91 -5.08 -31.41
C ASN A 71 -12.78 -5.06 -30.15
N PRO A 72 -13.22 -3.87 -29.69
CA PRO A 72 -14.11 -3.75 -28.55
C PRO A 72 -15.34 -4.62 -28.73
N TYR A 73 -15.54 -5.51 -27.76
CA TYR A 73 -16.74 -6.32 -27.66
C TYR A 73 -17.36 -6.06 -26.29
N SER A 74 -18.54 -5.45 -26.28
CA SER A 74 -19.34 -5.28 -25.07
C SER A 74 -20.50 -6.26 -25.13
N ALA A 75 -20.41 -7.33 -24.36
CA ALA A 75 -21.57 -8.13 -24.02
C ALA A 75 -22.17 -7.58 -22.74
N ALA A 76 -23.44 -7.17 -22.79
CA ALA A 76 -24.17 -6.78 -21.60
C ALA A 76 -24.25 -7.94 -20.61
N PRO A 77 -24.28 -7.65 -19.28
CA PRO A 77 -24.61 -8.67 -18.30
C PRO A 77 -25.99 -9.28 -18.60
N PRO A 78 -26.21 -10.58 -18.32
CA PRO A 78 -27.54 -11.17 -18.45
C PRO A 78 -28.51 -10.41 -17.54
N ALA A 79 -29.65 -9.96 -18.08
CA ALA A 79 -30.63 -9.14 -17.35
C ALA A 79 -31.13 -9.81 -16.04
N MET A 80 -31.08 -11.15 -15.99
CA MET A 80 -31.56 -11.96 -14.87
C MET A 80 -30.43 -12.51 -13.99
N ALA A 81 -29.16 -12.12 -14.17
CA ALA A 81 -28.01 -12.77 -13.51
C ALA A 81 -28.12 -12.86 -11.97
N MET A 82 -28.66 -11.83 -11.32
CA MET A 82 -28.89 -11.83 -9.88
C MET A 82 -30.05 -12.76 -9.49
N THR A 83 -31.16 -12.67 -10.20
CA THR A 83 -32.33 -13.54 -9.99
C THR A 83 -31.99 -15.01 -10.21
N ASP A 84 -31.19 -15.32 -11.24
CA ASP A 84 -30.73 -16.67 -11.53
C ASP A 84 -29.85 -17.23 -10.41
N LEU A 85 -28.94 -16.42 -9.86
CA LEU A 85 -28.13 -16.79 -8.71
C LEU A 85 -29.00 -17.16 -7.50
N LEU A 86 -29.98 -16.31 -7.18
CA LEU A 86 -30.88 -16.52 -6.04
C LEU A 86 -31.78 -17.74 -6.25
N ASN A 87 -32.35 -17.90 -7.45
CA ASN A 87 -33.16 -19.06 -7.82
C ASN A 87 -32.35 -20.37 -7.82
N SER A 88 -31.02 -20.28 -8.03
CA SER A 88 -30.13 -21.43 -7.93
C SER A 88 -29.83 -21.83 -6.48
N GLY A 89 -30.39 -21.14 -5.48
CA GLY A 89 -30.24 -21.46 -4.06
C GLY A 89 -29.02 -20.82 -3.40
N PHE A 90 -28.50 -19.74 -3.97
CA PHE A 90 -27.44 -18.98 -3.31
C PHE A 90 -27.91 -18.39 -1.99
N GLU A 91 -27.19 -18.71 -0.92
CA GLU A 91 -27.38 -18.13 0.39
C GLU A 91 -26.03 -17.91 1.07
N ALA A 92 -25.85 -16.75 1.69
CA ALA A 92 -24.75 -16.48 2.60
C ALA A 92 -25.24 -15.54 3.70
N SER A 93 -24.89 -15.83 4.95
CA SER A 93 -25.30 -15.01 6.08
C SER A 93 -24.24 -14.96 7.17
N VAL A 94 -24.33 -13.93 8.00
CA VAL A 94 -23.55 -13.81 9.24
C VAL A 94 -24.52 -13.68 10.41
N SER A 95 -24.19 -14.36 11.50
CA SER A 95 -24.85 -14.27 12.79
C SER A 95 -23.82 -13.89 13.85
N ILE A 96 -24.14 -12.89 14.65
CA ILE A 96 -23.33 -12.42 15.77
C ILE A 96 -24.16 -12.53 17.04
N HIS A 97 -23.65 -13.26 18.03
CA HIS A 97 -24.25 -13.36 19.36
C HIS A 97 -23.47 -12.51 20.36
N MET A 98 -24.16 -11.55 20.98
CA MET A 98 -23.55 -10.58 21.88
C MET A 98 -24.56 -10.18 22.97
N GLY A 99 -24.15 -10.31 24.25
CA GLY A 99 -24.99 -9.90 25.38
C GLY A 99 -26.37 -10.58 25.41
N GLY A 100 -26.44 -11.86 25.05
CA GLY A 100 -27.70 -12.62 24.98
C GLY A 100 -28.57 -12.30 23.76
N THR A 101 -28.15 -11.38 22.89
CA THR A 101 -28.89 -10.98 21.68
C THR A 101 -28.19 -11.49 20.43
N THR A 102 -28.96 -12.01 19.48
CA THR A 102 -28.45 -12.41 18.18
C THR A 102 -28.78 -11.36 17.13
N TYR A 103 -27.75 -10.92 16.40
CA TYR A 103 -27.86 -10.01 15.27
C TYR A 103 -27.43 -10.73 13.98
N THR A 104 -28.13 -10.48 12.88
CA THR A 104 -27.90 -11.19 11.62
C THR A 104 -27.92 -10.24 10.41
N ALA A 105 -27.28 -10.68 9.32
CA ALA A 105 -27.47 -10.13 7.99
C ALA A 105 -27.33 -11.24 6.93
N SER A 106 -28.13 -11.16 5.86
CA SER A 106 -28.17 -12.15 4.77
C SER A 106 -27.86 -11.47 3.43
N ALA A 107 -26.84 -11.96 2.73
CA ALA A 107 -26.48 -11.48 1.40
C ALA A 107 -27.63 -11.67 0.41
N ALA A 108 -28.31 -12.82 0.45
CA ALA A 108 -29.43 -13.13 -0.43
C ALA A 108 -30.62 -12.17 -0.22
N THR A 109 -30.91 -11.83 1.05
CA THR A 109 -31.95 -10.84 1.38
C THR A 109 -31.57 -9.45 0.85
N LEU A 110 -30.30 -9.05 0.99
CA LEU A 110 -29.84 -7.74 0.51
C LEU A 110 -29.82 -7.63 -1.02
N LEU A 111 -29.46 -8.71 -1.72
CA LEU A 111 -29.55 -8.77 -3.18
C LEU A 111 -31.01 -8.59 -3.65
N ASN A 112 -31.96 -9.28 -3.02
CA ASN A 112 -33.39 -9.12 -3.30
C ASN A 112 -33.94 -7.72 -2.94
N GLY A 113 -33.30 -7.00 -2.02
CA GLY A 113 -33.73 -5.69 -1.54
C GLY A 113 -33.42 -4.52 -2.48
N GLY A 114 -32.72 -4.73 -3.60
CA GLY A 114 -32.48 -3.71 -4.63
C GLY A 114 -31.39 -2.68 -4.32
N THR A 115 -30.53 -2.91 -3.32
CA THR A 115 -29.47 -1.97 -2.89
C THR A 115 -28.07 -2.34 -3.38
N ALA A 116 -27.97 -3.29 -4.31
CA ALA A 116 -26.71 -3.85 -4.80
C ALA A 116 -25.97 -2.89 -5.75
N ALA A 117 -24.73 -2.53 -5.39
CA ALA A 117 -23.83 -1.80 -6.26
C ALA A 117 -23.04 -2.78 -7.14
N PRO A 118 -23.07 -2.66 -8.48
CA PRO A 118 -22.27 -3.53 -9.35
C PRO A 118 -20.78 -3.20 -9.24
N TRP A 119 -19.95 -4.24 -9.13
CA TRP A 119 -18.49 -4.14 -9.19
C TRP A 119 -17.92 -4.75 -10.47
N LEU A 120 -18.43 -5.93 -10.87
CA LEU A 120 -18.14 -6.55 -12.17
C LEU A 120 -19.46 -6.82 -12.86
N ALA A 121 -19.54 -6.58 -14.17
CA ALA A 121 -20.77 -6.73 -14.92
C ALA A 121 -20.50 -7.24 -16.35
N GLY A 122 -20.94 -8.46 -16.63
CA GLY A 122 -20.81 -9.02 -17.97
C GLY A 122 -21.34 -10.44 -18.11
N PRO A 123 -21.09 -11.08 -19.26
CA PRO A 123 -21.69 -12.37 -19.63
C PRO A 123 -21.17 -13.55 -18.81
N HIS A 124 -19.98 -13.46 -18.23
CA HIS A 124 -19.33 -14.56 -17.52
C HIS A 124 -19.39 -14.39 -16.02
N VAL A 125 -19.21 -13.15 -15.55
CA VAL A 125 -19.12 -12.81 -14.14
C VAL A 125 -19.94 -11.58 -13.83
N ASN A 126 -20.67 -11.63 -12.73
CA ASN A 126 -21.32 -10.48 -12.15
C ASN A 126 -20.96 -10.42 -10.67
N GLU A 127 -20.51 -9.26 -10.20
CA GLU A 127 -20.17 -9.04 -8.81
C GLU A 127 -20.97 -7.88 -8.25
N TRP A 128 -21.59 -8.10 -7.10
CA TRP A 128 -22.39 -7.10 -6.41
C TRP A 128 -21.88 -6.87 -4.99
N ILE A 129 -21.82 -5.60 -4.62
CA ILE A 129 -21.52 -5.15 -3.26
C ILE A 129 -22.83 -4.76 -2.59
N VAL A 130 -23.12 -5.39 -1.45
CA VAL A 130 -24.28 -5.07 -0.61
C VAL A 130 -23.84 -4.85 0.83
N ALA A 131 -24.57 -4.01 1.56
CA ALA A 131 -24.27 -3.69 2.96
C ALA A 131 -25.55 -3.43 3.75
N ALA A 132 -25.54 -3.81 5.03
CA ALA A 132 -26.57 -3.41 5.99
C ALA A 132 -26.06 -3.49 7.44
N PRO A 133 -26.60 -2.67 8.35
CA PRO A 133 -26.43 -2.90 9.78
C PRO A 133 -26.86 -4.33 10.13
N LEU A 134 -26.16 -4.96 11.08
CA LEU A 134 -26.63 -6.21 11.66
C LEU A 134 -27.93 -5.98 12.43
N LYS A 135 -28.92 -6.87 12.32
CA LYS A 135 -30.25 -6.67 12.92
C LYS A 135 -30.68 -7.84 13.79
N THR A 136 -31.40 -7.53 14.87
CA THR A 136 -32.11 -8.56 15.66
C THR A 136 -33.27 -9.16 14.84
N ALA A 137 -33.86 -10.26 15.33
CA ALA A 137 -35.07 -10.84 14.73
C ALA A 137 -36.26 -9.84 14.65
N GLY A 138 -36.32 -8.87 15.57
CA GLY A 138 -37.31 -7.79 15.55
C GLY A 138 -36.97 -6.63 14.60
N GLY A 139 -35.90 -6.74 13.82
CA GLY A 139 -35.49 -5.71 12.85
C GLY A 139 -34.71 -4.54 13.44
N VAL A 140 -34.35 -4.58 14.72
CA VAL A 140 -33.59 -3.51 15.39
C VAL A 140 -32.13 -3.58 14.93
N ALA A 141 -31.66 -2.49 14.32
CA ALA A 141 -30.28 -2.37 13.85
C ALA A 141 -29.29 -2.19 15.01
N HIS A 142 -28.17 -2.88 14.93
CA HIS A 142 -27.02 -2.62 15.79
C HIS A 142 -26.44 -1.23 15.46
N PRO A 143 -26.11 -0.39 16.47
CA PRO A 143 -25.67 0.99 16.23
C PRO A 143 -24.34 1.10 15.47
N HIS A 144 -23.40 0.18 15.71
CA HIS A 144 -22.06 0.22 15.08
C HIS A 144 -21.81 -0.90 14.06
N LEU A 145 -21.98 -2.17 14.46
CA LEU A 145 -21.66 -3.32 13.62
C LEU A 145 -22.49 -3.40 12.33
N THR A 146 -21.78 -3.39 11.20
CA THR A 146 -22.35 -3.46 9.86
C THR A 146 -21.75 -4.65 9.11
N ALA A 147 -22.60 -5.39 8.40
CA ALA A 147 -22.17 -6.44 7.48
C ALA A 147 -22.11 -5.91 6.05
N ARG A 148 -21.05 -6.27 5.33
CA ARG A 148 -20.90 -6.04 3.90
C ARG A 148 -20.56 -7.36 3.22
N PHE A 149 -21.11 -7.53 2.01
CA PHE A 149 -20.85 -8.70 1.20
C PHE A 149 -20.42 -8.28 -0.20
N ALA A 150 -19.37 -8.93 -0.72
CA ALA A 150 -19.06 -8.91 -2.15
C ALA A 150 -19.38 -10.29 -2.73
N ILE A 151 -20.35 -10.36 -3.64
CA ILE A 151 -20.86 -11.61 -4.20
C ILE A 151 -20.47 -11.67 -5.67
N ARG A 152 -19.42 -12.42 -6.00
CA ARG A 152 -18.95 -12.65 -7.38
C ARG A 152 -19.52 -13.96 -7.90
N SER A 153 -20.58 -13.87 -8.69
CA SER A 153 -21.24 -15.00 -9.34
C SER A 153 -20.66 -15.30 -10.71
N TYR A 154 -20.46 -16.58 -11.01
CA TYR A 154 -20.02 -17.06 -12.32
C TYR A 154 -21.21 -17.67 -13.06
N ALA A 155 -21.67 -16.98 -14.11
CA ALA A 155 -22.90 -17.30 -14.83
C ALA A 155 -22.88 -18.74 -15.38
N GLY A 156 -23.97 -19.48 -15.15
CA GLY A 156 -24.15 -20.85 -15.62
C GLY A 156 -23.31 -21.92 -14.92
N LEU A 157 -22.48 -21.58 -13.92
CA LEU A 157 -21.60 -22.55 -13.25
C LEU A 157 -22.10 -23.03 -11.89
N GLY A 158 -23.16 -22.42 -11.34
CA GLY A 158 -23.63 -22.72 -9.98
C GLY A 158 -22.57 -22.44 -8.92
N LYS A 159 -21.79 -21.37 -9.12
CA LYS A 159 -20.65 -21.00 -8.27
C LYS A 159 -20.61 -19.51 -8.02
N ALA A 160 -20.37 -19.13 -6.77
CA ALA A 160 -20.09 -17.75 -6.40
C ALA A 160 -19.00 -17.68 -5.34
N LYS A 161 -18.07 -16.71 -5.48
CA LYS A 161 -17.20 -16.29 -4.37
C LYS A 161 -17.97 -15.27 -3.54
N VAL A 162 -17.93 -15.41 -2.21
CA VAL A 162 -18.56 -14.47 -1.27
C VAL A 162 -17.52 -13.99 -0.28
N ASP A 163 -17.29 -12.69 -0.27
CA ASP A 163 -16.56 -12.04 0.81
C ASP A 163 -17.56 -11.57 1.87
N VAL A 164 -17.33 -11.94 3.12
CA VAL A 164 -18.09 -11.48 4.29
C VAL A 164 -17.19 -10.54 5.07
N ILE A 165 -17.64 -9.31 5.25
CA ILE A 165 -16.89 -8.26 5.94
C ILE A 165 -17.76 -7.71 7.06
N ILE A 166 -17.21 -7.66 8.28
CA ILE A 166 -17.86 -7.03 9.42
C ILE A 166 -17.06 -5.79 9.82
N GLU A 167 -17.76 -4.68 9.98
CA GLU A 167 -17.17 -3.37 10.27
C GLU A 167 -17.67 -2.83 11.61
N ASN A 168 -16.73 -2.28 12.37
CA ASN A 168 -17.00 -1.41 13.52
C ASN A 168 -16.39 -0.03 13.22
N GLY A 169 -16.82 0.61 12.13
CA GLY A 169 -16.04 1.67 11.49
C GLY A 169 -16.78 2.98 11.24
N TRP A 170 -17.92 3.25 11.88
CA TRP A 170 -18.60 4.53 11.68
C TRP A 170 -17.81 5.68 12.30
N ALA A 171 -17.57 6.74 11.51
CA ALA A 171 -16.72 7.86 11.91
C ALA A 171 -17.34 8.73 13.01
N TYR A 172 -18.63 9.10 12.88
CA TYR A 172 -19.28 10.08 13.76
C TYR A 172 -20.46 9.53 14.57
N GLU A 173 -20.68 8.22 14.57
CA GLU A 173 -21.72 7.63 15.43
C GLU A 173 -21.33 7.78 16.90
N PRO A 174 -22.28 8.13 17.78
CA PRO A 174 -22.00 8.33 19.20
C PRO A 174 -21.58 7.01 19.87
N ASN A 175 -20.79 7.12 20.94
CA ASN A 175 -20.37 5.98 21.77
C ASN A 175 -19.58 4.87 21.04
N PRO A 176 -18.56 5.19 20.21
CA PRO A 176 -17.72 4.15 19.62
C PRO A 176 -17.02 3.35 20.72
N GLN A 177 -16.93 2.04 20.54
CA GLN A 177 -16.37 1.10 21.52
C GLN A 177 -15.98 -0.22 20.85
N ASP A 178 -15.17 -1.02 21.54
CA ASP A 178 -14.92 -2.40 21.16
C ASP A 178 -16.17 -3.27 21.43
N PHE A 179 -16.37 -4.30 20.61
CA PHE A 179 -17.42 -5.29 20.83
C PHE A 179 -16.83 -6.68 20.92
N THR A 180 -17.22 -7.46 21.93
CA THR A 180 -16.86 -8.88 22.04
C THR A 180 -18.07 -9.75 21.77
N TYR A 181 -17.95 -10.65 20.80
CA TYR A 181 -19.07 -11.47 20.36
C TYR A 181 -18.66 -12.84 19.83
N ASP A 182 -19.62 -13.76 19.77
CA ASP A 182 -19.47 -15.00 19.00
C ASP A 182 -19.98 -14.75 17.58
N VAL A 183 -19.24 -15.19 16.57
CA VAL A 183 -19.65 -15.06 15.16
C VAL A 183 -19.77 -16.43 14.50
N GLN A 184 -20.79 -16.56 13.65
CA GLN A 184 -20.95 -17.66 12.73
C GLN A 184 -21.26 -17.11 11.33
N VAL A 185 -20.56 -17.60 10.32
CA VAL A 185 -20.86 -17.37 8.90
C VAL A 185 -21.39 -18.66 8.32
N THR A 186 -22.48 -18.58 7.58
CA THR A 186 -23.02 -19.69 6.79
C THR A 186 -22.99 -19.36 5.30
N VAL A 187 -22.72 -20.38 4.48
CA VAL A 187 -22.76 -20.30 3.01
C VAL A 187 -23.43 -21.57 2.48
N GLY A 188 -24.46 -21.41 1.64
CA GLY A 188 -25.30 -22.51 1.16
C GLY A 188 -25.96 -23.28 2.30
N GLY A 189 -26.37 -22.58 3.37
CA GLY A 189 -26.95 -23.19 4.58
C GLY A 189 -25.96 -23.95 5.48
N GLN A 190 -24.67 -24.03 5.13
CA GLN A 190 -23.65 -24.75 5.91
C GLN A 190 -22.76 -23.79 6.69
N PRO A 191 -22.33 -24.14 7.92
CA PRO A 191 -21.32 -23.38 8.66
C PRO A 191 -20.00 -23.30 7.88
N ALA A 192 -19.55 -22.09 7.56
CA ALA A 192 -18.32 -21.82 6.82
C ALA A 192 -17.21 -21.25 7.71
N TYR A 193 -17.58 -20.53 8.76
CA TYR A 193 -16.65 -20.00 9.76
C TYR A 193 -17.35 -19.78 11.08
N SER A 194 -16.66 -20.00 12.19
CA SER A 194 -17.09 -19.58 13.51
C SER A 194 -15.91 -19.14 14.37
N ARG A 195 -16.17 -18.23 15.29
CA ARG A 195 -15.22 -17.84 16.34
C ARG A 195 -15.98 -17.37 17.56
N THR A 196 -15.60 -17.88 18.73
CA THR A 196 -16.14 -17.44 20.00
C THR A 196 -15.31 -16.30 20.58
N ALA A 197 -15.95 -15.42 21.35
CA ALA A 197 -15.33 -14.31 22.06
C ALA A 197 -14.36 -13.48 21.20
N LEU A 198 -14.74 -13.18 19.95
CA LEU A 198 -13.98 -12.28 19.09
C LEU A 198 -14.16 -10.85 19.61
N THR A 199 -13.09 -10.27 20.14
CA THR A 199 -13.00 -8.81 20.34
C THR A 199 -12.80 -8.14 18.99
N HIS A 200 -13.73 -7.29 18.59
CA HIS A 200 -13.68 -6.47 17.38
C HIS A 200 -13.46 -5.02 17.78
N TYR A 201 -12.25 -4.53 17.49
CA TYR A 201 -11.82 -3.20 17.87
C TYR A 201 -12.63 -2.09 17.18
N HIS A 202 -12.80 -0.95 17.85
CA HIS A 202 -13.38 0.24 17.23
C HIS A 202 -12.51 0.73 16.07
N HIS A 203 -13.16 1.23 15.03
CA HIS A 203 -12.55 1.72 13.79
C HIS A 203 -11.69 0.68 13.06
N ALA A 204 -12.06 -0.59 13.22
CA ALA A 204 -11.45 -1.74 12.55
C ALA A 204 -12.51 -2.57 11.80
N ARG A 205 -12.06 -3.43 10.89
CA ARG A 205 -12.90 -4.38 10.15
C ARG A 205 -12.17 -5.68 9.88
N TRP A 206 -12.90 -6.73 9.57
CA TRP A 206 -12.29 -7.99 9.14
C TRP A 206 -13.05 -8.59 7.97
N ARG A 207 -12.34 -9.35 7.14
CA ARG A 207 -12.88 -10.08 5.99
C ARG A 207 -12.63 -11.58 6.13
N LYS A 208 -13.59 -12.38 5.66
CA LYS A 208 -13.40 -13.79 5.31
C LYS A 208 -14.02 -14.08 3.95
N SER A 209 -13.34 -14.90 3.16
CA SER A 209 -13.71 -15.20 1.78
C SER A 209 -14.07 -16.67 1.64
N PHE A 210 -15.22 -16.95 1.01
CA PHE A 210 -15.78 -18.29 0.89
C PHE A 210 -16.27 -18.55 -0.53
N TRP A 211 -16.63 -19.80 -0.81
CA TRP A 211 -17.29 -20.19 -2.06
C TRP A 211 -18.62 -20.87 -1.78
N TRP A 212 -19.66 -20.42 -2.48
CA TRP A 212 -20.87 -21.19 -2.71
C TRP A 212 -20.61 -22.08 -3.94
N GLY A 213 -20.71 -23.39 -3.76
CA GLY A 213 -20.20 -24.39 -4.70
C GLY A 213 -18.69 -24.63 -4.56
N THR A 214 -18.12 -25.48 -5.43
CA THR A 214 -16.70 -25.86 -5.33
C THR A 214 -15.76 -24.75 -5.79
N ALA A 215 -14.90 -24.27 -4.88
CA ALA A 215 -13.84 -23.30 -5.17
C ALA A 215 -12.88 -23.80 -6.27
N PRO A 216 -12.53 -22.97 -7.28
CA PRO A 216 -11.50 -23.31 -8.25
C PRO A 216 -10.14 -23.43 -7.55
N GLN A 217 -9.42 -24.52 -7.83
CA GLN A 217 -8.09 -24.77 -7.29
C GLN A 217 -7.04 -24.39 -8.32
N ALA A 218 -6.80 -23.09 -8.48
CA ALA A 218 -5.83 -22.56 -9.44
C ALA A 218 -4.92 -21.51 -8.78
N HIS A 219 -3.64 -21.56 -9.12
CA HIS A 219 -2.67 -20.52 -8.77
C HIS A 219 -2.33 -19.71 -10.02
N LEU A 220 -2.86 -18.49 -10.10
CA LEU A 220 -2.57 -17.59 -11.21
C LEU A 220 -1.20 -16.94 -11.02
N ARG A 221 -0.33 -17.05 -12.03
CA ARG A 221 0.96 -16.36 -12.11
C ARG A 221 0.87 -15.27 -13.18
N HIS A 222 1.10 -14.04 -12.77
CA HIS A 222 1.26 -12.93 -13.71
C HIS A 222 2.68 -12.98 -14.31
N SER A 223 2.86 -12.40 -15.49
CA SER A 223 4.21 -12.22 -16.04
C SER A 223 4.94 -11.14 -15.22
N THR A 224 5.95 -11.54 -14.44
CA THR A 224 6.79 -10.62 -13.65
C THR A 224 7.39 -9.52 -14.52
N ALA A 225 7.99 -9.89 -15.65
CA ALA A 225 8.59 -8.95 -16.59
C ALA A 225 7.56 -7.93 -17.09
N TYR A 226 6.33 -8.37 -17.39
CA TYR A 226 5.27 -7.48 -17.87
C TYR A 226 4.72 -6.57 -16.77
N LEU A 227 4.52 -7.09 -15.55
CA LEU A 227 4.13 -6.27 -14.40
C LEU A 227 5.13 -5.14 -14.16
N ILE A 228 6.43 -5.45 -14.18
CA ILE A 228 7.50 -4.46 -14.01
C ILE A 228 7.56 -3.50 -15.20
N ALA A 229 7.42 -3.99 -16.44
CA ALA A 229 7.43 -3.17 -17.66
C ALA A 229 6.27 -2.17 -17.70
N SER A 230 5.11 -2.51 -17.12
CA SER A 230 3.96 -1.62 -17.00
C SER A 230 4.17 -0.41 -16.10
N ARG A 231 5.26 -0.37 -15.31
CA ARG A 231 5.56 0.65 -14.29
C ARG A 231 4.53 0.73 -13.15
N ALA A 232 3.60 -0.22 -13.10
CA ALA A 232 2.63 -0.32 -12.00
C ALA A 232 3.28 -0.85 -10.71
N VAL A 233 4.48 -1.42 -10.78
CA VAL A 233 5.31 -1.77 -9.63
C VAL A 233 6.75 -1.30 -9.87
N PRO A 234 7.57 -1.10 -8.82
CA PRO A 234 8.97 -0.72 -8.98
C PRO A 234 9.76 -1.68 -9.87
N ASN A 235 10.84 -1.19 -10.47
CA ASN A 235 11.78 -2.01 -11.25
C ASN A 235 12.66 -2.87 -10.33
N TYR A 236 12.04 -3.89 -9.72
CA TYR A 236 12.76 -4.89 -8.94
C TYR A 236 13.75 -5.67 -9.82
N ASP A 237 14.91 -5.97 -9.27
CA ASP A 237 15.98 -6.67 -9.98
C ASP A 237 15.58 -8.11 -10.33
N GLN A 238 15.24 -8.32 -11.59
CA GLN A 238 14.78 -9.60 -12.14
C GLN A 238 15.90 -10.65 -12.24
N SER A 239 17.17 -10.29 -11.98
CA SER A 239 18.26 -11.28 -11.86
C SER A 239 18.23 -12.03 -10.53
N ILE A 240 17.45 -11.54 -9.55
CA ILE A 240 17.30 -12.19 -8.25
C ILE A 240 16.31 -13.35 -8.35
N ALA A 241 16.80 -14.55 -8.05
CA ALA A 241 15.94 -15.68 -7.75
C ALA A 241 15.58 -15.67 -6.27
N ILE A 242 14.29 -15.58 -5.95
CA ILE A 242 13.82 -15.73 -4.56
C ILE A 242 14.17 -17.13 -4.05
N SER A 243 14.85 -17.20 -2.92
CA SER A 243 15.35 -18.45 -2.37
C SER A 243 14.25 -19.27 -1.71
N GLU A 244 14.40 -20.60 -1.77
CA GLU A 244 13.51 -21.53 -1.08
C GLU A 244 13.53 -21.29 0.44
N SER A 245 14.70 -20.97 1.02
CA SER A 245 14.84 -20.63 2.43
C SER A 245 14.04 -19.37 2.78
N GLY A 246 14.06 -18.32 1.95
CA GLY A 246 13.25 -17.12 2.13
C GLY A 246 11.75 -17.43 2.11
N LEU A 247 11.29 -18.17 1.10
CA LEU A 247 9.88 -18.57 0.97
C LEU A 247 9.41 -19.43 2.15
N SER A 248 10.22 -20.40 2.57
CA SER A 248 9.94 -21.24 3.73
C SER A 248 9.94 -20.44 5.03
N TYR A 249 10.88 -19.51 5.21
CA TYR A 249 10.95 -18.65 6.39
C TYR A 249 9.67 -17.81 6.53
N PHE A 250 9.32 -17.02 5.51
CA PHE A 250 8.12 -16.17 5.56
C PHE A 250 6.83 -16.97 5.75
N LYS A 251 6.72 -18.14 5.10
CA LYS A 251 5.57 -19.03 5.31
C LYS A 251 5.50 -19.54 6.76
N SER A 252 6.62 -19.95 7.33
CA SER A 252 6.67 -20.49 8.70
C SER A 252 6.28 -19.45 9.75
N ILE A 253 6.81 -18.23 9.67
CA ILE A 253 6.45 -17.15 10.61
C ILE A 253 5.00 -16.71 10.44
N PHE A 254 4.46 -16.76 9.22
CA PHE A 254 3.06 -16.44 8.95
C PHE A 254 2.10 -17.51 9.49
N ASP A 255 2.43 -18.79 9.33
CA ASP A 255 1.62 -19.88 9.89
C ASP A 255 1.58 -19.88 11.42
N ALA A 256 2.65 -19.39 12.06
CA ALA A 256 2.71 -19.21 13.50
C ALA A 256 2.07 -17.90 14.00
N ALA A 257 1.72 -16.98 13.09
CA ALA A 257 1.24 -15.65 13.45
C ALA A 257 -0.28 -15.61 13.73
N PRO A 258 -0.77 -14.57 14.43
CA PRO A 258 -2.20 -14.29 14.55
C PRO A 258 -2.80 -13.87 13.19
N THR A 259 -3.39 -14.83 12.46
CA THR A 259 -3.96 -14.62 11.11
C THR A 259 -5.50 -14.64 11.06
N GLY A 260 -6.16 -14.77 12.21
CA GLY A 260 -7.60 -14.61 12.32
C GLY A 260 -8.03 -13.14 12.32
N PRO A 261 -9.35 -12.85 12.33
CA PRO A 261 -9.87 -11.49 12.54
C PRO A 261 -9.17 -10.76 13.69
N MET A 262 -8.83 -9.48 13.45
CA MET A 262 -8.08 -8.60 14.36
C MET A 262 -6.60 -8.98 14.61
N GLY A 263 -6.10 -10.03 13.96
CA GLY A 263 -4.69 -10.37 13.96
C GLY A 263 -3.86 -9.46 13.06
N ASN A 264 -2.57 -9.31 13.40
CA ASN A 264 -1.60 -8.51 12.65
C ASN A 264 -0.78 -9.33 11.64
N GLY A 265 -0.97 -10.65 11.60
CA GLY A 265 -0.12 -11.54 10.81
C GLY A 265 1.36 -11.32 11.15
N ILE A 266 2.19 -11.11 10.12
CA ILE A 266 3.63 -10.87 10.28
C ILE A 266 4.02 -9.40 10.19
N ALA A 267 3.04 -8.49 10.08
CA ALA A 267 3.32 -7.06 10.17
C ALA A 267 3.46 -6.63 11.63
N THR A 268 4.19 -5.56 11.85
CA THR A 268 4.44 -5.03 13.19
C THR A 268 3.16 -4.43 13.78
N ALA A 269 2.59 -5.06 14.81
CA ALA A 269 1.34 -4.61 15.45
C ALA A 269 1.43 -3.15 15.91
N TYR A 270 2.48 -2.81 16.68
CA TYR A 270 2.79 -1.44 17.06
C TYR A 270 3.65 -0.80 15.96
N MET A 271 3.01 -0.20 14.95
CA MET A 271 3.73 0.41 13.82
C MET A 271 4.85 1.39 14.25
N PRO A 272 4.72 2.20 15.33
CA PRO A 272 5.80 3.09 15.76
C PRO A 272 7.09 2.40 16.23
N THR A 273 7.14 1.07 16.32
CA THR A 273 8.37 0.32 16.67
C THR A 273 9.52 0.69 15.74
N THR A 274 10.62 1.17 16.32
CA THR A 274 11.83 1.54 15.59
C THR A 274 12.59 0.32 15.06
N GLY A 275 13.31 0.47 13.94
CA GLY A 275 14.22 -0.54 13.41
C GLY A 275 13.95 -0.85 11.93
N GLY A 276 14.86 -1.61 11.31
CA GLY A 276 14.65 -2.17 9.97
C GLY A 276 13.62 -3.29 10.03
N ARG A 277 12.65 -3.30 9.11
CA ARG A 277 11.54 -4.25 9.11
C ARG A 277 11.17 -4.69 7.69
N PRO A 278 10.75 -5.95 7.50
CA PRO A 278 10.33 -6.45 6.19
C PRO A 278 9.00 -5.85 5.70
N ASP A 279 8.26 -5.17 6.59
CA ASP A 279 6.99 -4.51 6.28
C ASP A 279 7.15 -3.05 5.79
N ILE A 280 8.38 -2.52 5.74
CA ILE A 280 8.70 -1.17 5.24
C ILE A 280 9.23 -1.24 3.80
N GLY A 281 8.70 -0.40 2.93
CA GLY A 281 9.17 -0.24 1.55
C GLY A 281 8.10 0.40 0.66
N LEU A 282 8.41 0.59 -0.64
CA LEU A 282 7.37 0.90 -1.63
C LEU A 282 6.36 -0.26 -1.73
N ILE A 283 6.86 -1.49 -1.62
CA ILE A 283 6.07 -2.70 -1.41
C ILE A 283 6.82 -3.52 -0.34
N PRO A 284 6.12 -4.13 0.66
CA PRO A 284 6.74 -4.99 1.67
C PRO A 284 7.51 -6.18 1.07
N ALA A 285 8.41 -6.78 1.85
CA ALA A 285 9.27 -7.89 1.43
C ALA A 285 8.48 -9.02 0.76
N TRP A 286 7.39 -9.46 1.38
CA TRP A 286 6.52 -10.52 0.84
C TRP A 286 5.83 -10.15 -0.47
N GLY A 287 5.51 -8.87 -0.66
CA GLY A 287 4.94 -8.37 -1.90
C GLY A 287 6.00 -8.33 -3.02
N ALA A 288 7.22 -7.88 -2.70
CA ALA A 288 8.34 -7.92 -3.63
C ALA A 288 8.73 -9.37 -4.00
N MET A 289 8.72 -10.31 -3.04
CA MET A 289 8.88 -11.75 -3.30
C MET A 289 7.79 -12.28 -4.24
N THR A 290 6.53 -11.84 -4.05
CA THR A 290 5.41 -12.22 -4.94
C THR A 290 5.67 -11.73 -6.36
N ILE A 291 6.13 -10.50 -6.54
CA ILE A 291 6.44 -9.93 -7.86
C ILE A 291 7.56 -10.73 -8.54
N LEU A 292 8.66 -11.01 -7.83
CA LEU A 292 9.85 -11.64 -8.41
C LEU A 292 9.70 -13.15 -8.66
N SER A 293 8.91 -13.87 -7.85
CA SER A 293 8.79 -15.34 -7.96
C SER A 293 7.46 -15.82 -8.56
N MET A 294 6.38 -15.07 -8.34
CA MET A 294 5.00 -15.56 -8.46
C MET A 294 4.79 -16.89 -7.72
N ASP A 295 5.56 -17.18 -6.66
CA ASP A 295 5.37 -18.36 -5.81
C ASP A 295 4.07 -18.25 -5.03
N ARG A 296 3.37 -19.37 -4.89
CA ARG A 296 2.07 -19.42 -4.21
C ARG A 296 2.17 -18.98 -2.75
N ARG A 297 3.23 -19.35 -2.02
CA ARG A 297 3.39 -19.00 -0.60
C ARG A 297 3.51 -17.51 -0.42
N ALA A 298 4.33 -16.84 -1.23
CA ALA A 298 4.49 -15.39 -1.18
C ALA A 298 3.18 -14.67 -1.56
N LYS A 299 2.48 -15.15 -2.59
CA LYS A 299 1.21 -14.56 -3.03
C LYS A 299 0.11 -14.74 -1.99
N ASP A 300 -0.07 -15.94 -1.45
CA ASP A 300 -1.07 -16.23 -0.41
C ASP A 300 -0.81 -15.37 0.83
N LEU A 301 0.46 -15.22 1.24
CA LEU A 301 0.85 -14.33 2.33
C LEU A 301 0.53 -12.86 2.01
N THR A 302 0.86 -12.39 0.81
CA THR A 302 0.60 -11.00 0.40
C THR A 302 -0.88 -10.66 0.43
N LEU A 303 -1.73 -11.55 -0.06
CA LEU A 303 -3.18 -11.35 -0.03
C LEU A 303 -3.72 -11.40 1.40
N ALA A 304 -3.24 -12.34 2.22
CA ALA A 304 -3.67 -12.44 3.61
C ALA A 304 -3.23 -11.21 4.45
N MET A 305 -2.05 -10.66 4.21
CA MET A 305 -1.63 -9.41 4.84
C MET A 305 -2.51 -8.22 4.41
N GLY A 306 -2.98 -8.21 3.15
CA GLY A 306 -3.99 -7.28 2.68
C GLY A 306 -5.36 -7.46 3.35
N ASP A 307 -5.75 -8.70 3.68
CA ASP A 307 -6.98 -8.98 4.44
C ASP A 307 -6.86 -8.50 5.90
N LEU A 308 -5.69 -8.66 6.51
CA LEU A 308 -5.41 -8.29 7.91
C LEU A 308 -5.16 -6.79 8.13
N ALA A 309 -5.01 -5.99 7.07
CA ALA A 309 -4.91 -4.53 7.16
C ALA A 309 -6.10 -3.91 7.92
N GLY A 310 -7.26 -4.56 7.84
CA GLY A 310 -8.48 -4.22 8.55
C GLY A 310 -8.36 -4.17 10.08
N SER A 311 -7.34 -4.82 10.65
CA SER A 311 -7.16 -4.98 12.10
C SER A 311 -6.67 -3.71 12.83
N TRP A 312 -6.12 -2.74 12.10
CA TRP A 312 -5.70 -1.45 12.65
C TRP A 312 -6.86 -0.44 12.69
N PRO A 313 -6.84 0.53 13.62
CA PRO A 313 -7.92 1.49 13.81
C PRO A 313 -7.87 2.64 12.77
N THR A 314 -7.84 2.30 11.48
CA THR A 314 -7.76 3.23 10.35
C THR A 314 -9.09 3.38 9.59
N HIS A 315 -10.16 2.72 10.03
CA HIS A 315 -11.42 2.59 9.31
C HIS A 315 -12.47 3.57 9.81
N TYR A 316 -12.44 4.77 9.26
CA TYR A 316 -13.43 5.83 9.50
C TYR A 316 -14.32 5.97 8.28
N ARG A 317 -15.53 5.44 8.37
CA ARG A 317 -16.52 5.44 7.30
C ARG A 317 -17.59 6.48 7.59
N ASP A 318 -17.91 7.28 6.59
CA ASP A 318 -19.07 8.17 6.64
C ASP A 318 -20.35 7.36 6.39
N ARG A 319 -21.30 7.47 7.30
CA ARG A 319 -22.59 6.77 7.22
C ARG A 319 -23.47 7.28 6.08
N LEU A 320 -23.34 8.56 5.72
CA LEU A 320 -24.16 9.18 4.67
C LEU A 320 -23.75 8.69 3.28
N THR A 321 -22.45 8.65 3.00
CA THR A 321 -21.92 8.23 1.70
C THR A 321 -21.68 6.72 1.64
N GLY A 322 -21.56 6.06 2.79
CA GLY A 322 -21.18 4.66 2.89
C GLY A 322 -19.72 4.40 2.48
N ARG A 323 -18.87 5.43 2.39
CA ARG A 323 -17.47 5.38 1.92
C ARG A 323 -16.48 5.78 3.02
N PRO A 324 -15.17 5.49 2.87
CA PRO A 324 -14.16 6.09 3.71
C PRO A 324 -14.34 7.61 3.78
N ILE A 325 -14.14 8.16 4.96
CA ILE A 325 -14.31 9.57 5.22
C ILE A 325 -13.43 10.44 4.33
N SER A 326 -13.92 11.63 4.02
CA SER A 326 -13.42 12.49 2.97
C SER A 326 -13.05 13.87 3.51
N LEU A 327 -11.93 14.44 3.07
CA LEU A 327 -11.52 15.80 3.47
C LEU A 327 -12.30 16.91 2.72
N ALA A 328 -12.99 16.59 1.63
CA ALA A 328 -13.91 17.50 0.97
C ALA A 328 -15.19 17.69 1.80
N ASP A 329 -15.67 16.60 2.41
CA ASP A 329 -16.88 16.61 3.23
C ASP A 329 -16.59 17.04 4.67
N TYR A 330 -15.42 16.67 5.20
CA TYR A 330 -14.98 16.96 6.57
C TYR A 330 -13.57 17.58 6.61
N PRO A 331 -13.37 18.80 6.08
CA PRO A 331 -12.04 19.41 5.99
C PRO A 331 -11.37 19.65 7.34
N TYR A 332 -12.14 19.76 8.42
CA TYR A 332 -11.68 20.03 9.80
C TYR A 332 -11.60 18.76 10.65
N MET A 333 -11.76 17.56 10.07
CA MET A 333 -11.76 16.32 10.83
C MET A 333 -10.44 16.02 11.55
N THR A 334 -10.49 15.36 12.71
CA THR A 334 -9.28 15.01 13.44
C THR A 334 -9.52 13.85 14.39
N LEU A 335 -8.48 13.05 14.64
CA LEU A 335 -8.50 12.02 15.69
C LEU A 335 -8.09 12.57 17.06
N TYR A 336 -7.64 13.83 17.13
CA TYR A 336 -7.36 14.51 18.37
C TYR A 336 -8.64 15.03 19.04
N PRO A 337 -8.59 15.32 20.36
CA PRO A 337 -9.70 15.96 21.07
C PRO A 337 -10.15 17.26 20.39
N ALA A 338 -11.40 17.63 20.62
CA ALA A 338 -12.00 18.85 20.09
C ALA A 338 -11.19 20.11 20.45
N THR A 339 -10.92 20.93 19.44
CA THR A 339 -10.25 22.24 19.52
C THR A 339 -10.91 23.21 18.54
N SER A 340 -10.52 24.49 18.57
CA SER A 340 -10.94 25.47 17.54
C SER A 340 -10.56 25.05 16.12
N ASP A 341 -9.44 24.33 15.94
CA ASP A 341 -8.98 23.87 14.62
C ASP A 341 -9.86 22.76 14.03
N SER A 342 -10.70 22.13 14.84
CA SER A 342 -11.63 21.07 14.41
C SER A 342 -13.08 21.53 14.33
N PHE A 343 -13.33 22.83 14.54
CA PHE A 343 -14.63 23.44 14.29
C PHE A 343 -14.71 23.92 12.83
N ASN A 344 -15.68 23.39 12.08
CA ASN A 344 -15.97 23.82 10.71
C ASN A 344 -16.93 25.02 10.73
N PRO A 345 -16.48 26.25 10.44
CA PRO A 345 -17.33 27.43 10.50
C PRO A 345 -18.35 27.49 9.35
N VAL A 346 -18.08 26.82 8.23
CA VAL A 346 -18.99 26.78 7.07
C VAL A 346 -20.16 25.84 7.34
N ALA A 347 -19.87 24.64 7.86
CA ALA A 347 -20.90 23.67 8.22
C ALA A 347 -21.48 23.90 9.64
N ASN A 348 -20.93 24.87 10.38
CA ASN A 348 -21.29 25.18 11.77
C ASN A 348 -21.33 23.94 12.68
N ARG A 349 -20.28 23.11 12.63
CA ARG A 349 -20.21 21.85 13.39
C ARG A 349 -18.79 21.51 13.82
N GLN A 350 -18.69 20.72 14.87
CA GLN A 350 -17.45 20.10 15.29
C GLN A 350 -17.15 18.86 14.44
N GLU A 351 -15.92 18.71 13.95
CA GLU A 351 -15.48 17.57 13.12
C GLU A 351 -14.43 16.68 13.79
N SER A 352 -14.07 16.93 15.05
CA SER A 352 -13.29 15.97 15.86
C SER A 352 -14.06 14.66 16.06
N MET A 353 -13.38 13.52 15.97
CA MET A 353 -14.02 12.22 16.15
C MET A 353 -14.58 12.04 17.56
N PRO A 354 -15.72 11.33 17.72
CA PRO A 354 -16.21 10.95 19.03
C PRO A 354 -15.17 10.10 19.79
N ALA A 355 -14.99 10.42 21.08
CA ALA A 355 -14.11 9.63 21.92
C ALA A 355 -14.67 8.21 22.12
N CYS A 356 -13.78 7.22 22.12
CA CYS A 356 -14.15 5.86 22.48
C CYS A 356 -14.58 5.79 23.96
N VAL A 357 -15.66 5.04 24.24
CA VAL A 357 -16.31 5.03 25.57
C VAL A 357 -16.07 3.75 26.37
N ALA A 358 -15.73 2.63 25.73
CA ALA A 358 -15.47 1.36 26.41
C ALA A 358 -14.58 0.45 25.55
N GLY A 359 -13.63 -0.25 26.18
CA GLY A 359 -12.66 -1.08 25.46
C GLY A 359 -11.97 -0.27 24.36
N CYS A 360 -11.04 0.60 24.70
CA CYS A 360 -10.44 1.53 23.72
C CYS A 360 -8.98 1.17 23.44
N SER A 361 -8.67 -0.12 23.51
CA SER A 361 -7.29 -0.62 23.48
C SER A 361 -7.12 -1.63 22.36
N ASN A 362 -6.76 -1.14 21.18
CA ASN A 362 -6.31 -1.98 20.07
C ASN A 362 -4.80 -2.25 20.20
N PRO A 363 -4.34 -3.52 20.27
CA PRO A 363 -2.91 -3.86 20.27
C PRO A 363 -2.22 -3.50 18.96
N ASN A 364 -2.98 -3.34 17.88
CA ASN A 364 -2.52 -2.88 16.58
C ASN A 364 -2.58 -1.34 16.57
N VAL A 365 -1.42 -0.69 16.74
CA VAL A 365 -1.30 0.77 16.76
C VAL A 365 -0.84 1.25 15.40
N ALA A 366 -1.68 2.04 14.73
CA ALA A 366 -1.39 2.59 13.42
C ALA A 366 -0.45 3.80 13.54
N ASP A 367 0.42 3.99 12.56
CA ASP A 367 1.38 5.09 12.53
C ASP A 367 1.70 5.49 11.09
N THR A 368 1.67 6.78 10.79
CA THR A 368 1.96 7.27 9.43
C THR A 368 3.42 7.11 9.06
N ASP A 369 4.32 7.11 10.04
CA ASP A 369 5.77 7.11 9.83
C ASP A 369 6.33 5.71 9.59
N HIS A 370 5.52 4.68 9.83
CA HIS A 370 5.94 3.28 9.77
C HIS A 370 4.88 2.35 9.15
N GLN A 371 3.92 2.88 8.40
CA GLN A 371 2.84 2.09 7.79
C GLN A 371 3.29 1.23 6.59
N PRO A 372 2.99 -0.08 6.61
CA PRO A 372 3.20 -0.95 5.45
C PRO A 372 2.28 -0.62 4.27
N ALA A 373 2.70 -0.98 3.05
CA ALA A 373 1.84 -0.96 1.86
C ALA A 373 1.06 -2.27 1.76
N PHE A 374 -0.09 -2.36 2.44
CA PHE A 374 -0.88 -3.59 2.50
C PHE A 374 -1.68 -3.89 1.23
N SER A 375 -2.33 -2.87 0.65
CA SER A 375 -3.54 -3.12 -0.14
C SER A 375 -3.40 -2.87 -1.64
N TYR A 376 -2.43 -2.04 -2.06
CA TYR A 376 -2.21 -1.72 -3.48
C TYR A 376 -1.91 -2.96 -4.31
N LEU A 377 -0.90 -3.77 -3.91
CA LEU A 377 -0.51 -4.95 -4.67
C LEU A 377 -1.60 -6.04 -4.68
N PRO A 378 -2.25 -6.38 -3.54
CA PRO A 378 -3.43 -7.25 -3.56
C PRO A 378 -4.52 -6.79 -4.52
N TYR A 379 -4.87 -5.50 -4.53
CA TYR A 379 -5.88 -4.99 -5.46
C TYR A 379 -5.41 -5.08 -6.92
N LEU A 380 -4.17 -4.68 -7.21
CA LEU A 380 -3.59 -4.74 -8.54
C LEU A 380 -3.67 -6.15 -9.15
N LEU A 381 -3.38 -7.19 -8.35
CA LEU A 381 -3.35 -8.58 -8.80
C LEU A 381 -4.73 -9.27 -8.84
N THR A 382 -5.68 -8.83 -8.02
CA THR A 382 -6.96 -9.55 -7.83
C THR A 382 -8.18 -8.80 -8.37
N GLY A 383 -8.14 -7.47 -8.40
CA GLY A 383 -9.29 -6.63 -8.71
C GLY A 383 -10.38 -6.62 -7.64
N GLU A 384 -10.10 -7.11 -6.43
CA GLU A 384 -11.11 -7.26 -5.37
C GLU A 384 -11.42 -5.94 -4.68
N HIS A 385 -12.71 -5.60 -4.61
CA HIS A 385 -13.18 -4.33 -4.05
C HIS A 385 -12.68 -4.09 -2.62
N TYR A 386 -12.57 -5.14 -1.79
CA TYR A 386 -12.05 -5.02 -0.43
C TYR A 386 -10.67 -4.36 -0.40
N HIS A 387 -9.70 -4.85 -1.17
CA HIS A 387 -8.35 -4.30 -1.15
C HIS A 387 -8.27 -2.87 -1.73
N LEU A 388 -9.14 -2.52 -2.69
CA LEU A 388 -9.28 -1.13 -3.14
C LEU A 388 -9.75 -0.24 -1.99
N GLU A 389 -10.78 -0.66 -1.27
CA GLU A 389 -11.36 0.11 -0.18
C GLU A 389 -10.41 0.22 1.02
N GLU A 390 -9.64 -0.83 1.32
CA GLU A 390 -8.55 -0.76 2.31
C GLU A 390 -7.50 0.30 1.92
N LEU A 391 -7.12 0.37 0.64
CA LEU A 391 -6.21 1.41 0.15
C LEU A 391 -6.81 2.81 0.34
N GLN A 392 -8.12 2.97 0.09
CA GLN A 392 -8.83 4.23 0.33
C GLN A 392 -8.86 4.60 1.81
N PHE A 393 -9.14 3.65 2.71
CA PHE A 393 -9.10 3.89 4.16
C PHE A 393 -7.73 4.34 4.63
N TYR A 394 -6.66 3.63 4.26
CA TYR A 394 -5.30 4.00 4.64
C TYR A 394 -4.87 5.35 4.05
N ALA A 395 -5.24 5.65 2.81
CA ALA A 395 -4.96 6.94 2.19
C ALA A 395 -5.67 8.09 2.93
N MET A 396 -6.96 7.94 3.22
CA MET A 396 -7.74 9.00 3.88
C MET A 396 -7.38 9.16 5.36
N TRP A 397 -7.17 8.06 6.09
CA TRP A 397 -6.69 8.10 7.46
C TRP A 397 -5.33 8.81 7.56
N SER A 398 -4.41 8.52 6.62
CA SER A 398 -3.07 9.10 6.60
C SER A 398 -3.07 10.62 6.49
N VAL A 399 -3.99 11.18 5.69
CA VAL A 399 -4.09 12.64 5.50
C VAL A 399 -5.06 13.32 6.46
N GLY A 400 -5.99 12.57 7.06
CA GLY A 400 -7.03 13.13 7.94
C GLY A 400 -6.72 13.06 9.42
N SER A 401 -5.84 12.16 9.85
CA SER A 401 -5.69 11.85 11.28
C SER A 401 -5.08 12.96 12.14
N GLY A 402 -4.27 13.82 11.53
CA GLY A 402 -3.53 14.91 12.18
C GLY A 402 -4.37 16.14 12.56
N VAL A 403 -3.70 17.12 13.16
CA VAL A 403 -4.28 18.45 13.45
C VAL A 403 -4.65 19.16 12.14
N PRO A 404 -5.90 19.65 11.97
CA PRO A 404 -6.35 20.20 10.69
C PRO A 404 -5.53 21.38 10.17
N ALA A 405 -5.10 22.30 11.03
CA ALA A 405 -4.32 23.46 10.64
C ALA A 405 -2.97 23.09 9.99
N TYR A 406 -2.30 22.02 10.45
CA TYR A 406 -1.00 21.60 9.92
C TYR A 406 -1.07 20.93 8.54
N ARG A 407 -2.28 20.48 8.14
CA ARG A 407 -2.56 19.95 6.80
C ARG A 407 -3.30 20.94 5.91
N GLU A 408 -3.38 22.21 6.32
CA GLU A 408 -4.20 23.25 5.69
C GLU A 408 -5.63 22.78 5.40
N TYR A 409 -6.23 22.12 6.40
CA TYR A 409 -7.59 21.60 6.36
C TYR A 409 -7.82 20.69 5.14
N GLY A 410 -8.81 20.98 4.30
CA GLY A 410 -9.17 20.17 3.13
C GLY A 410 -8.06 19.97 2.11
N LYS A 411 -6.96 20.74 2.16
CA LYS A 411 -5.82 20.53 1.27
C LYS A 411 -5.09 19.20 1.52
N GLY A 412 -5.10 18.72 2.76
CA GLY A 412 -4.48 17.44 3.14
C GLY A 412 -2.96 17.43 3.02
N LEU A 413 -2.28 18.53 3.34
CA LEU A 413 -0.83 18.62 3.26
C LEU A 413 -0.13 17.72 4.30
N VAL A 414 1.00 17.12 3.91
CA VAL A 414 1.72 16.14 4.74
C VAL A 414 3.02 16.66 5.36
N TYR A 415 3.46 17.87 5.02
CA TYR A 415 4.81 18.39 5.34
C TYR A 415 5.14 18.43 6.85
N SER A 416 4.13 18.43 7.72
CA SER A 416 4.26 18.55 9.16
C SER A 416 4.45 17.18 9.85
N SER A 417 5.33 16.33 9.32
CA SER A 417 5.66 15.02 9.91
C SER A 417 7.13 14.66 9.69
N GLN A 418 7.60 13.55 10.28
CA GLN A 418 8.88 12.94 9.93
C GLN A 418 8.96 12.69 8.41
N ILE A 419 10.15 12.78 7.84
CA ILE A 419 10.33 12.68 6.38
C ILE A 419 9.83 11.34 5.84
N ARG A 420 10.05 10.24 6.59
CA ARG A 420 9.50 8.94 6.22
C ARG A 420 7.97 8.89 6.26
N GLY A 421 7.34 9.60 7.20
CA GLY A 421 5.88 9.74 7.25
C GLY A 421 5.34 10.42 6.01
N GLN A 422 5.95 11.54 5.61
CA GLN A 422 5.63 12.21 4.36
C GLN A 422 5.74 11.27 3.16
N ALA A 423 6.82 10.49 3.11
CA ALA A 423 7.04 9.50 2.06
C ALA A 423 5.92 8.45 2.01
N TRP A 424 5.56 7.83 3.13
CA TRP A 424 4.56 6.76 3.15
C TRP A 424 3.13 7.24 2.95
N VAL A 425 2.80 8.45 3.42
CA VAL A 425 1.50 9.06 3.10
C VAL A 425 1.41 9.37 1.60
N LEU A 426 2.45 9.97 1.00
CA LEU A 426 2.49 10.22 -0.44
C LEU A 426 2.45 8.92 -1.25
N ARG A 427 3.08 7.84 -0.76
CA ARG A 427 3.00 6.50 -1.36
C ARG A 427 1.56 6.04 -1.49
N ASN A 428 0.82 6.04 -0.38
CA ASN A 428 -0.58 5.61 -0.38
C ASN A 428 -1.44 6.53 -1.29
N LEU A 429 -1.18 7.84 -1.30
CA LEU A 429 -1.91 8.78 -2.16
C LEU A 429 -1.67 8.53 -3.65
N TYR A 430 -0.40 8.39 -4.10
CA TYR A 430 -0.13 8.14 -5.51
C TYR A 430 -0.55 6.73 -5.93
N ASP A 431 -0.43 5.72 -5.05
CA ASP A 431 -0.91 4.36 -5.31
C ASP A 431 -2.43 4.35 -5.52
N ALA A 432 -3.16 5.05 -4.66
CA ALA A 432 -4.60 5.23 -4.78
C ALA A 432 -4.96 6.01 -6.06
N ALA A 433 -4.34 7.16 -6.31
CA ALA A 433 -4.55 7.96 -7.53
C ALA A 433 -4.30 7.16 -8.82
N TYR A 434 -3.31 6.27 -8.80
CA TYR A 434 -2.94 5.42 -9.93
C TYR A 434 -3.96 4.32 -10.18
N ILE A 435 -4.45 3.64 -9.14
CA ILE A 435 -5.22 2.39 -9.33
C ILE A 435 -6.73 2.53 -9.14
N LEU A 436 -7.22 3.58 -8.47
CA LEU A 436 -8.66 3.77 -8.31
C LEU A 436 -9.37 3.77 -9.67
N PRO A 437 -10.55 3.12 -9.78
CA PRO A 437 -11.32 3.19 -11.00
C PRO A 437 -11.60 4.63 -11.42
N ASP A 438 -11.62 4.92 -12.73
CA ASP A 438 -11.87 6.28 -13.25
C ASP A 438 -13.21 6.84 -12.78
N SER A 439 -14.21 5.99 -12.58
CA SER A 439 -15.53 6.32 -12.07
C SER A 439 -15.64 6.35 -10.54
N ASP A 440 -14.57 6.00 -9.80
CA ASP A 440 -14.63 5.99 -8.34
C ASP A 440 -14.75 7.43 -7.79
N PRO A 441 -15.78 7.74 -6.97
CA PRO A 441 -15.98 9.08 -6.44
C PRO A 441 -14.82 9.63 -5.61
N MET A 442 -13.99 8.77 -5.00
CA MET A 442 -12.84 9.20 -4.21
C MET A 442 -11.65 9.64 -5.07
N LYS A 443 -11.61 9.25 -6.36
CA LYS A 443 -10.45 9.51 -7.23
C LYS A 443 -10.19 11.00 -7.40
N GLY A 444 -11.23 11.81 -7.54
CA GLY A 444 -11.11 13.26 -7.68
C GLY A 444 -10.43 13.91 -6.47
N GLN A 445 -10.86 13.56 -5.26
CA GLN A 445 -10.26 14.09 -4.04
C GLN A 445 -8.83 13.61 -3.82
N ILE A 446 -8.55 12.33 -4.02
CA ILE A 446 -7.20 11.78 -3.82
C ILE A 446 -6.22 12.48 -4.77
N ASN A 447 -6.60 12.68 -6.03
CA ASN A 447 -5.82 13.47 -6.99
C ASN A 447 -5.64 14.92 -6.54
N HIS A 448 -6.69 15.55 -6.00
CA HIS A 448 -6.61 16.92 -5.49
C HIS A 448 -5.61 17.04 -4.33
N ILE A 449 -5.66 16.13 -3.35
CA ILE A 449 -4.74 16.13 -2.20
C ILE A 449 -3.31 15.86 -2.65
N LEU A 450 -3.10 14.89 -3.55
CA LEU A 450 -1.77 14.62 -4.12
C LEU A 450 -1.22 15.86 -4.86
N ALA A 451 -2.04 16.50 -5.70
CA ALA A 451 -1.65 17.70 -6.43
C ALA A 451 -1.30 18.86 -5.49
N ASN A 452 -2.07 19.08 -4.41
CA ASN A 452 -1.78 20.10 -3.39
C ASN A 452 -0.42 19.86 -2.74
N ASN A 453 -0.12 18.61 -2.36
CA ASN A 453 1.16 18.25 -1.77
C ASN A 453 2.32 18.47 -2.74
N LEU A 454 2.20 17.98 -3.98
CA LEU A 454 3.25 18.15 -4.99
C LEU A 454 3.47 19.63 -5.33
N ALA A 455 2.41 20.44 -5.39
CA ALA A 455 2.52 21.88 -5.56
C ALA A 455 3.24 22.53 -4.37
N TRP A 456 2.90 22.15 -3.14
CA TRP A 456 3.53 22.66 -1.93
C TRP A 456 5.03 22.34 -1.88
N PHE A 457 5.42 21.08 -2.13
CA PHE A 457 6.85 20.70 -2.12
C PHE A 457 7.62 21.42 -3.23
N ASN A 458 7.05 21.52 -4.43
CA ASN A 458 7.69 22.23 -5.52
C ASN A 458 7.84 23.73 -5.22
N ALA A 459 6.82 24.38 -4.64
CA ALA A 459 6.89 25.79 -4.28
C ALA A 459 7.92 26.07 -3.18
N ASN A 460 7.99 25.22 -2.14
CA ASN A 460 8.86 25.44 -0.99
C ASN A 460 10.31 24.98 -1.19
N TYR A 461 10.55 24.07 -2.14
CA TYR A 461 11.87 23.49 -2.37
C TYR A 461 12.34 23.60 -3.82
N THR A 462 11.65 22.96 -4.78
CA THR A 462 12.11 22.88 -6.17
C THR A 462 12.26 24.24 -6.84
N HIS A 463 11.28 25.12 -6.68
CA HIS A 463 11.21 26.45 -7.28
C HIS A 463 11.66 27.56 -6.34
N ASN A 464 12.10 27.21 -5.13
CA ASN A 464 12.58 28.16 -4.14
C ASN A 464 14.09 28.40 -4.34
N PRO A 465 14.52 29.60 -4.79
CA PRO A 465 15.93 29.90 -4.98
C PRO A 465 16.75 29.90 -3.67
N GLY A 466 16.07 30.00 -2.52
CA GLY A 466 16.68 29.88 -1.19
C GLY A 466 16.67 28.46 -0.61
N ALA A 467 16.23 27.45 -1.36
CA ALA A 467 16.30 26.07 -0.90
C ALA A 467 17.76 25.62 -0.72
N ASN A 468 17.99 24.71 0.23
CA ASN A 468 19.33 24.23 0.52
C ASN A 468 19.98 23.56 -0.70
N VAL A 469 21.29 23.67 -0.78
CA VAL A 469 22.10 23.15 -1.89
C VAL A 469 22.10 21.62 -1.98
N PHE A 470 21.76 20.93 -0.89
CA PHE A 470 21.84 19.48 -0.81
C PHE A 470 20.64 18.77 -1.43
N GLY A 471 19.50 19.44 -1.62
CA GLY A 471 18.26 18.77 -2.04
C GLY A 471 17.62 17.94 -0.92
N ALA A 472 17.88 18.28 0.34
CA ALA A 472 17.35 17.59 1.52
C ALA A 472 16.11 18.32 2.08
N LEU A 473 15.14 17.60 2.63
CA LEU A 473 14.04 18.24 3.36
C LEU A 473 14.54 18.71 4.75
N ILE A 474 14.24 19.97 5.11
CA ILE A 474 14.90 20.69 6.22
C ILE A 474 13.94 21.43 7.17
N HIS A 475 12.67 21.02 7.25
CA HIS A 475 11.77 21.56 8.29
C HIS A 475 12.09 20.97 9.67
N SER A 476 11.42 21.44 10.73
CA SER A 476 11.68 21.04 12.12
C SER A 476 11.69 19.52 12.34
N TYR A 477 10.67 18.81 11.85
CA TYR A 477 10.61 17.34 11.94
C TYR A 477 11.71 16.59 11.17
N ALA A 478 12.46 17.25 10.27
CA ALA A 478 13.62 16.64 9.62
C ALA A 478 14.83 16.59 10.56
N PHE A 479 15.00 17.61 11.40
CA PHE A 479 16.11 17.77 12.34
C PHE A 479 15.86 17.02 13.66
N ALA A 480 15.73 15.69 13.58
CA ALA A 480 15.43 14.84 14.71
C ALA A 480 16.67 14.35 15.50
N TYR A 481 17.90 14.67 15.05
CA TYR A 481 19.13 14.11 15.60
C TYR A 481 20.14 15.16 16.06
N ASN A 482 21.02 14.74 16.97
CA ASN A 482 22.20 15.50 17.41
C ASN A 482 21.85 16.92 17.87
N ASN A 483 20.90 17.05 18.80
CA ASN A 483 20.40 18.34 19.29
C ASN A 483 19.88 19.24 18.15
N GLU A 484 19.05 18.67 17.29
CA GLU A 484 18.43 19.32 16.13
C GLU A 484 19.45 19.84 15.09
N THR A 485 20.65 19.26 15.00
CA THR A 485 21.64 19.64 13.99
C THR A 485 21.68 18.68 12.80
N GLY A 486 21.20 17.44 13.01
CA GLY A 486 21.25 16.37 12.02
C GLY A 486 19.89 15.88 11.56
N ILE A 487 19.84 15.51 10.28
CA ILE A 487 18.72 14.80 9.65
C ILE A 487 19.06 13.31 9.50
N ALA A 488 18.06 12.47 9.23
CA ALA A 488 18.25 11.06 8.88
C ALA A 488 18.29 10.86 7.35
N PRO A 489 19.44 10.53 6.75
CA PRO A 489 19.52 10.35 5.30
C PRO A 489 18.61 9.26 4.75
N TRP A 490 18.46 8.16 5.49
CA TRP A 490 17.60 7.04 5.10
C TRP A 490 16.11 7.41 4.98
N GLN A 491 15.62 8.37 5.78
CA GLN A 491 14.23 8.85 5.64
C GLN A 491 14.05 9.67 4.37
N ASP A 492 15.03 10.52 4.09
CA ASP A 492 15.05 11.38 2.91
C ASP A 492 15.25 10.56 1.61
N ASP A 493 15.97 9.44 1.69
CA ASP A 493 16.06 8.42 0.64
C ASP A 493 14.70 7.72 0.39
N PHE A 494 13.92 7.41 1.43
CA PHE A 494 12.55 6.90 1.26
C PHE A 494 11.66 7.91 0.53
N PHE A 495 11.71 9.19 0.90
CA PHE A 495 10.97 10.24 0.20
C PHE A 495 11.38 10.33 -1.27
N THR A 496 12.68 10.33 -1.55
CA THR A 496 13.20 10.37 -2.92
C THR A 496 12.74 9.15 -3.72
N SER A 497 12.68 7.97 -3.11
CA SER A 497 12.18 6.73 -3.73
C SER A 497 10.69 6.80 -4.08
N VAL A 498 9.88 7.36 -3.17
CA VAL A 498 8.43 7.57 -3.35
C VAL A 498 8.16 8.54 -4.50
N ILE A 499 8.85 9.69 -4.53
CA ILE A 499 8.72 10.65 -5.64
C ILE A 499 9.25 10.06 -6.95
N GLY A 500 10.32 9.27 -6.89
CA GLY A 500 10.87 8.55 -8.04
C GLY A 500 9.86 7.63 -8.72
N HIS A 501 9.18 6.79 -7.93
CA HIS A 501 8.14 5.91 -8.42
C HIS A 501 6.90 6.66 -8.93
N ALA A 502 6.53 7.77 -8.27
CA ALA A 502 5.46 8.64 -8.76
C ALA A 502 5.82 9.30 -10.10
N ALA A 503 7.08 9.71 -10.30
CA ALA A 503 7.58 10.24 -11.57
C ALA A 503 7.59 9.19 -12.67
N GLU A 504 7.98 7.95 -12.34
CA GLU A 504 7.94 6.83 -13.26
C GLU A 504 6.52 6.57 -13.81
N ARG A 505 5.50 6.74 -12.95
CA ARG A 505 4.07 6.62 -13.27
C ARG A 505 3.45 7.90 -13.88
N GLY A 506 4.25 8.92 -14.14
CA GLY A 506 3.83 10.11 -14.89
C GLY A 506 3.00 11.13 -14.11
N PHE A 507 3.08 11.15 -12.77
CA PHE A 507 2.36 12.17 -11.98
C PHE A 507 2.94 13.58 -12.21
N PRO A 508 2.13 14.59 -12.56
CA PRO A 508 2.62 15.95 -12.83
C PRO A 508 3.42 16.56 -11.67
N GLY A 509 4.49 17.31 -11.99
CA GLY A 509 5.33 17.99 -10.99
C GLY A 509 6.31 17.10 -10.23
N THR A 510 6.18 15.78 -10.30
CA THR A 510 7.12 14.85 -9.68
C THR A 510 8.50 14.79 -10.37
N PRO A 511 8.67 14.95 -11.69
CA PRO A 511 10.01 14.94 -12.29
C PRO A 511 10.89 16.10 -11.80
N ALA A 512 10.32 17.30 -11.65
CA ALA A 512 11.03 18.46 -11.14
C ALA A 512 11.40 18.28 -9.65
N LEU A 513 10.46 17.78 -8.85
CA LEU A 513 10.72 17.48 -7.44
C LEU A 513 11.77 16.38 -7.27
N LEU A 514 11.73 15.33 -8.08
CA LEU A 514 12.74 14.27 -8.10
C LEU A 514 14.12 14.83 -8.44
N ALA A 515 14.21 15.68 -9.46
CA ALA A 515 15.48 16.29 -9.85
C ALA A 515 16.09 17.16 -8.73
N TRP A 516 15.26 17.82 -7.92
CA TRP A 516 15.73 18.53 -6.73
C TRP A 516 16.11 17.57 -5.61
N LYS A 517 15.25 16.61 -5.25
CA LYS A 517 15.47 15.67 -4.14
C LYS A 517 16.66 14.73 -4.37
N ALA A 518 16.85 14.25 -5.59
CA ALA A 518 17.89 13.28 -5.93
C ALA A 518 19.31 13.83 -5.75
N LYS A 519 19.48 15.16 -5.74
CA LYS A 519 20.76 15.82 -5.40
C LYS A 519 21.31 15.31 -4.08
N PHE A 520 20.45 15.00 -3.11
CA PHE A 520 20.88 14.58 -1.78
C PHE A 520 21.54 13.21 -1.78
N SER A 521 20.89 12.22 -2.40
CA SER A 521 21.40 10.84 -2.53
C SER A 521 22.59 10.78 -3.48
N VAL A 522 22.52 11.48 -4.62
CA VAL A 522 23.62 11.52 -5.61
C VAL A 522 24.85 12.25 -5.05
N GLY A 523 24.67 13.40 -4.40
CA GLY A 523 25.75 14.19 -3.83
C GLY A 523 26.51 13.44 -2.73
N ARG A 524 25.81 12.72 -1.84
CA ARG A 524 26.44 11.82 -0.84
C ARG A 524 27.31 10.72 -1.46
N MET A 525 27.12 10.38 -2.73
CA MET A 525 27.94 9.40 -3.45
C MET A 525 29.05 10.02 -4.30
N THR A 526 28.93 11.29 -4.69
CA THR A 526 29.73 11.87 -5.79
C THR A 526 30.47 13.14 -5.45
N ASP A 527 30.07 13.88 -4.42
CA ASP A 527 30.74 15.12 -4.04
C ASP A 527 32.18 14.84 -3.55
N PRO A 528 33.20 15.55 -4.04
CA PRO A 528 34.59 15.29 -3.68
C PRO A 528 34.92 15.64 -2.22
N GLY A 529 34.12 16.51 -1.58
CA GLY A 529 34.24 16.83 -0.16
C GLY A 529 33.62 15.78 0.77
N TYR A 530 32.99 14.73 0.22
CA TYR A 530 32.29 13.71 0.98
C TYR A 530 32.88 12.32 0.74
N CYS A 531 33.09 11.55 1.81
CA CYS A 531 33.46 10.16 1.64
C CYS A 531 32.24 9.27 1.37
N TRP A 532 32.12 8.76 0.14
CA TRP A 532 30.95 8.03 -0.33
C TRP A 532 30.56 6.79 0.49
N VAL A 533 31.50 6.12 1.18
CA VAL A 533 31.16 4.99 2.06
C VAL A 533 30.36 5.43 3.30
N MET A 534 30.40 6.72 3.63
CA MET A 534 29.56 7.33 4.67
C MET A 534 28.21 7.78 4.12
N GLY A 535 27.93 7.58 2.82
CA GLY A 535 26.70 8.03 2.18
C GLY A 535 25.44 7.52 2.86
N SER A 536 25.49 6.37 3.51
CA SER A 536 24.39 5.76 4.27
C SER A 536 24.49 5.96 5.79
N ILE A 537 25.16 7.02 6.26
CA ILE A 537 25.26 7.33 7.69
C ILE A 537 23.87 7.52 8.33
N TYR A 538 23.74 7.16 9.61
CA TYR A 538 22.46 7.22 10.33
C TYR A 538 21.94 8.66 10.53
N ALA A 539 22.83 9.57 10.91
CA ALA A 539 22.54 10.98 11.15
C ALA A 539 23.55 11.84 10.39
N PHE A 540 23.05 12.88 9.71
CA PHE A 540 23.85 13.78 8.88
C PHE A 540 23.64 15.23 9.32
N ASN A 541 24.67 15.80 9.93
CA ASN A 541 24.66 17.15 10.49
C ASN A 541 24.77 18.19 9.38
N LEU A 542 23.78 19.08 9.32
CA LEU A 542 23.70 20.16 8.32
C LEU A 542 23.94 21.55 8.92
N ARG A 543 24.20 21.65 10.23
CA ARG A 543 24.51 22.90 10.93
C ARG A 543 25.29 22.64 12.20
N THR A 544 25.95 23.66 12.76
CA THR A 544 26.76 23.54 13.98
C THR A 544 25.91 23.49 15.24
N THR A 545 24.87 24.32 15.31
CA THR A 545 23.87 24.36 16.39
C THR A 545 22.49 24.54 15.78
N ASN A 546 21.42 24.35 16.56
CA ASN A 546 20.05 24.51 16.07
C ASN A 546 19.69 25.96 15.64
N ALA A 547 20.48 26.95 16.05
CA ALA A 547 20.36 28.35 15.64
C ALA A 547 21.31 28.74 14.49
N SER A 548 22.25 27.88 14.13
CA SER A 548 23.23 28.17 13.07
C SER A 548 22.61 28.04 11.68
N PRO A 549 23.06 28.84 10.68
CA PRO A 549 22.75 28.60 9.28
C PRO A 549 23.15 27.19 8.84
N LEU A 550 22.51 26.70 7.77
CA LEU A 550 22.92 25.45 7.16
C LEU A 550 24.30 25.57 6.53
N TYR A 551 25.05 24.49 6.56
CA TYR A 551 26.26 24.33 5.75
C TYR A 551 25.93 24.46 4.26
N THR A 552 26.91 24.90 3.48
CA THR A 552 26.75 25.12 2.03
C THR A 552 27.58 24.16 1.20
N THR A 553 28.29 23.22 1.84
CA THR A 553 29.12 22.22 1.17
C THR A 553 29.02 20.87 1.86
N TYR A 554 29.19 19.80 1.10
CA TYR A 554 29.27 18.46 1.68
C TYR A 554 30.50 18.27 2.57
N ALA A 555 31.61 18.98 2.32
CA ALA A 555 32.80 18.93 3.18
C ALA A 555 32.52 19.39 4.62
N GLN A 556 31.81 20.52 4.77
CA GLN A 556 31.41 21.02 6.10
C GLN A 556 30.47 20.03 6.80
N ALA A 557 29.45 19.54 6.08
CA ALA A 557 28.50 18.59 6.64
C ALA A 557 29.15 17.24 6.99
N TYR A 558 30.10 16.77 6.16
CA TYR A 558 30.89 15.57 6.42
C TYR A 558 31.71 15.72 7.69
N GLN A 559 32.50 16.79 7.80
CA GLN A 559 33.31 17.10 8.97
C GLN A 559 32.48 17.18 10.26
N ALA A 560 31.27 17.74 10.17
CA ALA A 560 30.37 17.83 11.31
C ALA A 560 29.69 16.50 11.68
N SER A 561 29.68 15.51 10.79
CA SER A 561 28.91 14.26 10.96
C SER A 561 29.74 13.05 11.35
N VAL A 562 31.06 13.12 11.28
CA VAL A 562 31.95 11.97 11.51
C VAL A 562 33.03 12.27 12.52
N SER A 563 33.62 11.22 13.10
CA SER A 563 34.68 11.35 14.10
C SER A 563 35.99 11.90 13.49
N PRO A 564 36.86 12.51 14.31
CA PRO A 564 38.21 12.87 13.86
C PRO A 564 39.02 11.70 13.30
N ALA A 565 38.81 10.48 13.84
CA ALA A 565 39.46 9.27 13.35
C ALA A 565 39.01 8.91 11.92
N LEU A 566 37.72 9.06 11.61
CA LEU A 566 37.20 8.89 10.25
C LEU A 566 37.74 9.95 9.29
N LEU A 567 37.87 11.21 9.74
CA LEU A 567 38.44 12.29 8.91
C LEU A 567 39.92 12.07 8.57
N ALA A 568 40.67 11.45 9.48
CA ALA A 568 42.09 11.16 9.28
C ALA A 568 42.34 9.96 8.36
N ALA A 569 41.35 9.08 8.19
CA ALA A 569 41.49 7.87 7.37
C ALA A 569 41.21 8.14 5.88
N PRO A 570 42.01 7.61 4.94
CA PRO A 570 41.71 7.75 3.52
C PRO A 570 40.34 7.14 3.18
N CYS A 571 39.53 7.87 2.40
CA CYS A 571 38.16 7.45 2.08
C CYS A 571 38.12 6.05 1.46
N ALA A 572 37.16 5.22 1.92
CA ALA A 572 36.94 3.85 1.45
C ALA A 572 38.14 2.89 1.63
N SER A 573 39.19 3.28 2.35
CA SER A 573 40.35 2.42 2.62
C SER A 573 40.06 1.36 3.69
N THR A 574 40.93 0.35 3.76
CA THR A 574 40.94 -0.63 4.86
C THR A 574 41.13 0.05 6.23
N ALA A 575 41.89 1.13 6.30
CA ALA A 575 42.07 1.89 7.54
C ALA A 575 40.75 2.53 7.99
N MET A 576 40.02 3.17 7.09
CA MET A 576 38.70 3.73 7.39
C MET A 576 37.70 2.63 7.79
N ALA A 577 37.70 1.49 7.11
CA ALA A 577 36.88 0.34 7.48
C ALA A 577 37.18 -0.14 8.91
N GLY A 578 38.46 -0.19 9.30
CA GLY A 578 38.88 -0.50 10.66
C GLY A 578 38.34 0.47 11.70
N VAL A 579 38.32 1.78 11.39
CA VAL A 579 37.70 2.80 12.26
C VAL A 579 36.19 2.59 12.36
N ILE A 580 35.48 2.40 11.24
CA ILE A 580 34.02 2.17 11.24
C ILE A 580 33.69 0.92 12.06
N GLN A 581 34.44 -0.17 11.88
CA GLN A 581 34.23 -1.39 12.65
C GLN A 581 34.45 -1.18 14.15
N ALA A 582 35.48 -0.43 14.54
CA ALA A 582 35.73 -0.11 15.94
C ALA A 582 34.62 0.75 16.56
N GLU A 583 34.07 1.70 15.81
CA GLU A 583 33.01 2.61 16.29
C GLU A 583 31.62 1.98 16.30
N THR A 584 31.32 1.06 15.37
CA THR A 584 29.96 0.51 15.18
C THR A 584 29.80 -0.93 15.61
N GLY A 585 30.90 -1.66 15.81
CA GLY A 585 30.90 -3.11 16.03
C GLY A 585 30.48 -3.94 14.81
N THR A 586 30.20 -3.32 13.66
CA THR A 586 29.83 -4.02 12.43
C THR A 586 31.09 -4.46 11.69
N PRO A 587 31.22 -5.73 11.24
CA PRO A 587 32.34 -6.15 10.41
C PRO A 587 32.43 -5.32 9.12
N MET A 588 33.59 -4.74 8.84
CA MET A 588 33.79 -3.84 7.68
C MET A 588 35.04 -4.20 6.87
N VAL A 589 34.99 -3.88 5.58
CA VAL A 589 36.14 -3.95 4.66
C VAL A 589 36.23 -2.64 3.85
N GLY A 590 37.39 -2.38 3.24
CA GLY A 590 37.55 -1.22 2.36
C GLY A 590 36.47 -1.21 1.25
N GLY A 591 35.88 -0.05 0.98
CA GLY A 591 34.79 0.10 0.02
C GLY A 591 33.41 -0.40 0.49
N ALA A 592 33.25 -0.83 1.75
CA ALA A 592 31.93 -1.11 2.31
C ALA A 592 31.27 0.16 2.85
N MET A 593 29.96 0.31 2.59
CA MET A 593 29.18 1.44 3.10
C MET A 593 28.77 1.21 4.57
N ILE A 594 28.68 2.26 5.38
CA ILE A 594 28.26 2.19 6.79
C ILE A 594 26.75 1.88 6.93
N GLY A 595 26.32 1.40 8.09
CA GLY A 595 24.89 1.28 8.41
C GLY A 595 24.27 -0.04 7.99
N TYR A 596 24.84 -1.15 8.48
CA TYR A 596 24.38 -2.52 8.23
C TYR A 596 24.43 -2.92 6.73
N PRO A 597 25.62 -2.93 6.09
CA PRO A 597 25.75 -3.09 4.63
C PRO A 597 25.27 -4.41 4.05
N THR A 598 25.20 -5.46 4.87
CA THR A 598 24.71 -6.79 4.47
C THR A 598 23.23 -7.02 4.81
N SER A 599 22.58 -6.06 5.48
CA SER A 599 21.15 -6.17 5.81
C SER A 599 20.29 -5.68 4.66
N ALA A 600 19.28 -6.45 4.28
CA ALA A 600 18.26 -6.05 3.32
C ALA A 600 17.40 -4.87 3.80
N THR A 601 17.43 -4.54 5.09
CA THR A 601 16.76 -3.36 5.70
C THR A 601 17.77 -2.33 6.21
N GLY A 602 19.05 -2.48 5.87
CA GLY A 602 20.12 -1.56 6.23
C GLY A 602 20.08 -0.24 5.47
N PHE A 603 20.82 0.76 5.91
CA PHE A 603 20.78 2.09 5.30
C PHE A 603 21.29 2.13 3.85
N PRO A 604 22.29 1.33 3.43
CA PRO A 604 22.61 1.19 2.01
C PRO A 604 21.44 0.63 1.19
N ALA A 605 20.68 -0.34 1.72
CA ALA A 605 19.50 -0.88 1.04
C ALA A 605 18.41 0.20 0.91
N ASN A 606 18.14 0.97 1.97
CA ASN A 606 17.18 2.09 1.94
C ASN A 606 17.53 3.17 0.91
N MET A 607 18.83 3.41 0.66
CA MET A 607 19.34 4.36 -0.33
C MET A 607 19.20 3.87 -1.77
N GLN A 608 19.18 2.55 -1.99
CA GLN A 608 19.24 1.94 -3.31
C GLN A 608 18.14 2.42 -4.27
N PRO A 609 16.84 2.45 -3.88
CA PRO A 609 15.80 2.88 -4.81
C PRO A 609 15.91 4.37 -5.17
N ALA A 610 16.35 5.22 -4.24
CA ALA A 610 16.57 6.64 -4.52
C ALA A 610 17.63 6.84 -5.61
N LEU A 611 18.74 6.10 -5.55
CA LEU A 611 19.78 6.12 -6.59
C LEU A 611 19.30 5.51 -7.91
N ALA A 612 18.47 4.46 -7.86
CA ALA A 612 17.90 3.84 -9.04
C ALA A 612 17.03 4.84 -9.82
N TYR A 613 16.07 5.48 -9.16
CA TYR A 613 15.21 6.48 -9.79
C TYR A 613 15.97 7.75 -10.20
N ALA A 614 17.02 8.15 -9.47
CA ALA A 614 17.87 9.26 -9.89
C ALA A 614 18.58 8.97 -11.22
N ARG A 615 19.03 7.72 -11.42
CA ARG A 615 19.65 7.29 -12.68
C ARG A 615 18.63 7.25 -13.82
N ASP A 616 17.46 6.66 -13.59
CA ASP A 616 16.39 6.58 -14.59
C ASP A 616 15.90 7.96 -15.06
N ALA A 617 15.89 8.94 -14.15
CA ALA A 617 15.52 10.31 -14.45
C ALA A 617 16.67 11.14 -15.09
N GLY A 618 17.84 10.53 -15.34
CA GLY A 618 18.97 11.23 -15.97
C GLY A 618 19.53 12.37 -15.11
N ILE A 619 19.47 12.25 -13.78
CA ILE A 619 19.98 13.30 -12.88
C ILE A 619 21.50 13.39 -13.02
N MET A 620 22.03 14.61 -13.02
CA MET A 620 23.48 14.86 -13.13
C MET A 620 24.26 14.03 -12.11
N ASN A 621 25.31 13.34 -12.57
CA ASN A 621 26.17 12.43 -11.79
C ASN A 621 25.46 11.18 -11.23
N ALA A 622 24.17 10.93 -11.52
CA ALA A 622 23.47 9.76 -10.99
C ALA A 622 24.02 8.43 -11.55
N ASP A 623 24.46 8.39 -12.81
CA ASP A 623 25.18 7.23 -13.37
C ASP A 623 26.46 6.92 -12.58
N THR A 624 27.25 7.95 -12.26
CA THR A 624 28.46 7.80 -11.44
C THR A 624 28.12 7.33 -10.02
N ALA A 625 27.08 7.91 -9.41
CA ALA A 625 26.61 7.52 -8.08
C ALA A 625 26.17 6.05 -8.05
N TRP A 626 25.35 5.64 -9.02
CA TRP A 626 24.86 4.27 -9.14
C TRP A 626 26.00 3.28 -9.38
N ASN A 627 26.92 3.57 -10.31
CA ASN A 627 28.05 2.69 -10.61
C ASN A 627 28.95 2.52 -9.37
N LYS A 628 29.20 3.60 -8.63
CA LYS A 628 29.95 3.54 -7.37
C LYS A 628 29.21 2.72 -6.31
N PHE A 629 27.91 2.98 -6.13
CA PHE A 629 27.06 2.22 -5.21
C PHE A 629 27.03 0.73 -5.55
N ASN A 630 26.89 0.38 -6.83
CA ASN A 630 26.84 -1.00 -7.28
C ASN A 630 28.20 -1.71 -7.17
N GLN A 631 29.32 -1.00 -7.17
CA GLN A 631 30.65 -1.59 -6.98
C GLN A 631 31.07 -1.70 -5.51
N ARG A 632 30.22 -1.24 -4.57
CA ARG A 632 30.51 -1.31 -3.13
C ARG A 632 30.77 -2.74 -2.67
N GLN A 633 31.64 -2.86 -1.68
CA GLN A 633 31.83 -4.11 -0.94
C GLN A 633 30.71 -4.28 0.09
N LEU A 634 30.40 -5.54 0.43
CA LEU A 634 29.29 -5.93 1.30
C LEU A 634 27.93 -5.46 0.77
N LYS A 635 27.10 -6.41 0.32
CA LYS A 635 25.75 -6.17 -0.18
C LYS A 635 24.77 -7.05 0.57
N ALA A 636 23.53 -6.58 0.66
CA ALA A 636 22.43 -7.39 1.13
C ALA A 636 22.19 -8.58 0.19
N ASP A 637 21.82 -9.72 0.78
CA ASP A 637 21.19 -10.82 0.04
C ASP A 637 19.70 -10.52 -0.09
N TYR A 638 19.28 -10.16 -1.30
CA TYR A 638 17.89 -9.86 -1.61
C TYR A 638 17.08 -11.11 -2.00
N SER A 639 17.66 -12.31 -2.00
CA SER A 639 16.93 -13.55 -2.31
C SER A 639 15.85 -13.89 -1.25
N THR A 640 15.97 -13.33 -0.04
CA THR A 640 15.03 -13.55 1.07
C THR A 640 14.15 -12.33 1.36
N GLU A 641 14.68 -11.12 1.23
CA GLU A 641 14.01 -9.85 1.56
C GLU A 641 14.25 -8.78 0.47
N PRO A 642 13.51 -8.80 -0.65
CA PRO A 642 13.80 -7.97 -1.83
C PRO A 642 13.11 -6.58 -1.83
N GLN A 643 12.54 -6.09 -0.72
CA GLN A 643 11.72 -4.86 -0.69
C GLN A 643 12.43 -3.60 -1.21
N PHE A 644 13.76 -3.55 -1.10
CA PHE A 644 14.60 -2.47 -1.61
C PHE A 644 15.49 -2.86 -2.79
N ALA A 645 15.29 -4.06 -3.36
CA ALA A 645 16.02 -4.58 -4.50
C ALA A 645 15.60 -3.92 -5.83
N ILE A 646 15.48 -2.59 -5.84
CA ILE A 646 15.07 -1.79 -6.99
C ILE A 646 16.32 -1.34 -7.73
N VAL A 647 16.31 -1.46 -9.04
CA VAL A 647 17.45 -1.12 -9.91
C VAL A 647 16.99 -0.17 -11.03
N PRO A 648 17.90 0.61 -11.61
CA PRO A 648 17.63 1.40 -12.81
C PRO A 648 17.05 0.54 -13.94
N ARG A 649 16.20 1.15 -14.77
CA ARG A 649 15.54 0.52 -15.91
C ARG A 649 16.42 0.30 -17.13
#